data_AF-A0A395GLA9-F1
#
_entry.id   AF-A0A395GLA9-F1
#
_cell.length_a   1.000
_cell.length_b   1.000
_cell.length_c   1.000
_cell.angle_alpha   90.00
_cell.angle_beta   90.00
_cell.angle_gamma   90.00
#
_symmetry.space_group_name_H-M   'P 1'
#
loop_
_entity.id
_entity.type
_entity.pdbx_description
1 polymer ?
#
loop_
_entity_poly.entity_id
_entity_poly.type
_entity_poly.pdbx_seq_one_letter_code
_entity_poly.pdbx_strand_id
1 'polypeptide(L)'
;MRPLLCLLFAASGLAVGPASLESDVEILLHNDLLEAESSLANSGVILLDDKTWTEGSQACETLGESLWGSPPSTPADITADLEYLLYRGDYGSQQRFWISPTNNNSRTIDLEGTIATADGNSRFPVLCTQTAPYSTEDYQNTSSPYQVTVHANNESLTGFRDHVTFRFIGVRFATEQQRWTYPVPYTGTGGNLSVLEYGSNCHRDARGNEENCLILNIWTPYLPTHPEKKKLKPVAFWIHGGAFTGGSPNDAYYDGGNLASRGDVVVVGISYRLGTLGFLALNDGKTNGNFGLADQVAALDWVRQNIEAFGGDPDRITIFGQSAGAASVRALLASPKAKGKFARAIMQSNLGGLAYGTTYSQYYTIDEEMQVAGEPILEETNCTVAESPVDCLRNYTASAITALDTTARYLVVDGTYLTSPELDLSPSTDTPHVPVMMGIMRDDGAAFIDYPSAGENISTFLTENDLPASVLTTGLFPNAAGPNATLDIFNTSARIGTDSMFRCIDEATGYAGVTNHIFPEVYFYEFNRSYELASQDPNGHVCYAPATTAYPHGDPSLEYYKCHSGDLYYMFGNLRRLNQPFRDEYELPFEQYVLDSWASFIRTGSPTPDLALLQARGYANTSRVVQESGAWRPLKEGDYSLRRFQWPPYQAPFDEVEQCTALNLSLSYYVMQQPLLS
;
A
#
# COMPACT_ATOMS: atom_id res chain seq x y z
N MET A 1 36.43 32.79 -50.08
CA MET A 1 35.11 32.29 -49.62
C MET A 1 35.27 30.83 -49.23
N ARG A 2 35.39 30.55 -47.93
CA ARG A 2 35.32 29.22 -47.33
C ARG A 2 34.23 29.32 -46.26
N PRO A 3 33.16 28.51 -46.28
CA PRO A 3 32.17 28.56 -45.23
C PRO A 3 32.71 27.83 -44.00
N LEU A 4 32.69 28.50 -42.85
CA LEU A 4 32.87 27.87 -41.55
C LEU A 4 31.65 26.99 -41.28
N LEU A 5 31.89 25.70 -41.05
CA LEU A 5 30.94 24.76 -40.49
C LEU A 5 30.74 25.13 -39.01
N CYS A 6 29.57 25.66 -38.65
CA CYS A 6 29.13 25.67 -37.25
C CYS A 6 28.72 24.24 -36.89
N LEU A 7 29.54 23.57 -36.08
CA LEU A 7 29.16 22.36 -35.36
C LEU A 7 28.13 22.76 -34.28
N LEU A 8 26.86 22.49 -34.57
CA LEU A 8 25.83 22.34 -33.54
C LEU A 8 26.21 21.13 -32.70
N PHE A 9 26.72 21.37 -31.49
CA PHE A 9 26.71 20.36 -30.44
C PHE A 9 25.25 20.12 -30.07
N ALA A 10 24.67 19.04 -30.59
CA ALA A 10 23.52 18.42 -29.95
C ALA A 10 24.03 17.88 -28.61
N ALA A 11 23.83 18.63 -27.53
CA ALA A 11 23.95 18.09 -26.20
C ALA A 11 22.91 16.96 -26.10
N SER A 12 23.40 15.72 -26.01
CA SER A 12 22.60 14.59 -25.56
C SER A 12 22.10 14.95 -24.16
N GLY A 13 20.87 15.48 -24.10
CA GLY A 13 20.26 15.99 -22.88
C GLY A 13 20.13 14.85 -21.87
N LEU A 14 20.99 14.87 -20.86
CA LEU A 14 20.71 14.14 -19.63
C LEU A 14 19.45 14.78 -19.03
N ALA A 15 18.44 13.98 -18.75
CA ALA A 15 17.21 14.46 -18.13
C ALA A 15 17.52 15.05 -16.74
N VAL A 16 16.73 16.05 -16.35
CA VAL A 16 16.98 16.92 -15.20
C VAL A 16 16.80 16.15 -13.90
N GLY A 17 17.64 16.37 -12.90
CA GLY A 17 17.50 15.72 -11.60
C GLY A 17 18.35 16.35 -10.51
N PRO A 18 18.33 15.81 -9.29
CA PRO A 18 19.06 16.38 -8.15
C PRO A 18 20.56 16.56 -8.42
N ALA A 19 21.17 15.60 -9.15
CA ALA A 19 22.58 15.66 -9.52
C ALA A 19 22.89 16.80 -10.51
N SER A 20 22.05 17.00 -11.53
CA SER A 20 22.28 18.06 -12.54
C SER A 20 21.95 19.46 -11.99
N LEU A 21 21.06 19.53 -11.00
CA LEU A 21 20.66 20.78 -10.35
C LEU A 21 21.57 21.15 -9.18
N GLU A 22 22.44 20.23 -8.73
CA GLU A 22 23.23 20.37 -7.49
C GLU A 22 22.31 20.84 -6.34
N SER A 23 21.20 20.15 -6.16
CA SER A 23 20.13 20.52 -5.24
C SER A 23 19.18 19.37 -4.99
N ASP A 24 18.84 19.16 -3.72
CA ASP A 24 17.64 18.43 -3.37
C ASP A 24 16.43 19.03 -4.12
N VAL A 25 15.47 18.19 -4.48
CA VAL A 25 14.25 18.61 -5.16
C VAL A 25 13.05 18.08 -4.39
N GLU A 26 12.24 18.97 -3.84
CA GLU A 26 11.05 18.61 -3.06
C GLU A 26 9.79 19.26 -3.63
N ILE A 27 8.71 18.49 -3.75
CA ILE A 27 7.38 19.04 -4.02
C ILE A 27 6.70 19.31 -2.68
N LEU A 28 6.35 20.57 -2.43
CA LEU A 28 5.49 20.98 -1.34
C LEU A 28 4.10 21.26 -1.90
N LEU A 29 3.09 20.62 -1.30
CA LEU A 29 1.71 20.74 -1.71
C LEU A 29 0.81 20.56 -0.49
N HIS A 30 -0.11 21.50 -0.30
CA HIS A 30 -1.29 21.30 0.55
C HIS A 30 -2.25 20.32 -0.12
N ASN A 31 -1.98 19.01 0.00
CA ASN A 31 -2.83 17.98 -0.56
C ASN A 31 -4.08 17.74 0.31
N ASP A 32 -5.21 18.29 -0.09
CA ASP A 32 -6.52 18.13 0.56
C ASP A 32 -7.38 16.99 -0.03
N LEU A 33 -6.81 16.17 -0.93
CA LEU A 33 -7.49 15.06 -1.64
C LEU A 33 -8.65 15.49 -2.56
N LEU A 34 -8.76 16.79 -2.90
CA LEU A 34 -9.70 17.28 -3.92
C LEU A 34 -9.07 17.43 -5.30
N GLU A 35 -7.76 17.17 -5.44
CA GLU A 35 -7.02 17.23 -6.69
C GLU A 35 -7.26 18.57 -7.41
N ALA A 36 -7.56 18.56 -8.71
CA ALA A 36 -7.84 19.75 -9.50
C ALA A 36 -9.12 20.51 -9.12
N GLU A 37 -9.99 19.94 -8.26
CA GLU A 37 -11.20 20.62 -7.76
C GLU A 37 -10.92 21.47 -6.51
N SER A 38 -9.73 21.34 -5.91
CA SER A 38 -9.33 22.14 -4.75
C SER A 38 -9.26 23.63 -5.09
N SER A 39 -9.69 24.48 -4.15
CA SER A 39 -9.39 25.92 -4.22
C SER A 39 -7.88 26.22 -4.16
N LEU A 40 -7.08 25.25 -3.72
CA LEU A 40 -5.62 25.30 -3.60
C LEU A 40 -4.92 24.51 -4.71
N ALA A 41 -5.62 24.08 -5.76
CA ALA A 41 -5.07 23.23 -6.83
C ALA A 41 -3.86 23.82 -7.60
N ASN A 42 -3.54 25.11 -7.42
CA ASN A 42 -2.38 25.77 -8.02
C ASN A 42 -1.35 26.25 -6.98
N SER A 43 -1.47 25.79 -5.72
CA SER A 43 -0.58 26.22 -4.62
C SER A 43 0.77 25.52 -4.62
N GLY A 44 0.91 24.36 -5.28
CA GLY A 44 2.13 23.58 -5.22
C GLY A 44 3.41 24.35 -5.62
N VAL A 45 4.50 24.08 -4.91
CA VAL A 45 5.83 24.63 -5.20
C VAL A 45 6.89 23.56 -5.19
N ILE A 46 7.95 23.78 -5.98
CA ILE A 46 9.17 22.96 -5.93
C ILE A 46 10.22 23.73 -5.13
N LEU A 47 10.70 23.12 -4.05
CA LEU A 47 11.78 23.65 -3.23
C LEU A 47 13.13 23.11 -3.71
N LEU A 48 14.09 24.02 -3.87
CA LEU A 48 15.49 23.75 -4.17
C LEU A 48 16.39 24.35 -3.08
N ASP A 49 17.59 23.78 -2.91
CA ASP A 49 18.64 24.25 -2.00
C ASP A 49 19.18 25.64 -2.35
N ASP A 50 20.04 26.15 -1.46
CA ASP A 50 20.68 27.46 -1.53
C ASP A 50 21.34 27.78 -2.87
N LYS A 51 20.81 28.80 -3.56
CA LYS A 51 21.34 29.33 -4.83
C LYS A 51 21.40 30.85 -4.79
N THR A 52 22.25 31.45 -5.62
CA THR A 52 22.10 32.87 -5.97
C THR A 52 20.81 33.07 -6.76
N TRP A 53 20.33 34.31 -6.86
CA TRP A 53 19.08 34.57 -7.60
C TRP A 53 19.15 34.10 -9.07
N THR A 54 20.29 34.32 -9.74
CA THR A 54 20.48 33.90 -11.14
C THR A 54 20.56 32.39 -11.27
N GLU A 55 21.31 31.71 -10.39
CA GLU A 55 21.38 30.24 -10.35
C GLU A 55 20.00 29.63 -10.06
N GLY A 56 19.23 30.22 -9.15
CA GLY A 56 17.89 29.77 -8.79
C GLY A 56 16.89 29.92 -9.94
N SER A 57 16.89 31.06 -10.63
CA SER A 57 16.07 31.26 -11.83
C SER A 57 16.39 30.23 -12.91
N GLN A 58 17.67 30.00 -13.17
CA GLN A 58 18.12 29.02 -14.15
C GLN A 58 17.76 27.58 -13.74
N ALA A 59 17.81 27.26 -12.46
CA ALA A 59 17.42 25.94 -11.95
C ALA A 59 15.92 25.68 -12.13
N CYS A 60 15.06 26.67 -11.84
CA CYS A 60 13.63 26.56 -12.15
C CYS A 60 13.39 26.39 -13.66
N GLU A 61 14.05 27.20 -14.50
CA GLU A 61 13.92 27.07 -15.96
C GLU A 61 14.35 25.69 -16.47
N THR A 62 15.40 25.11 -15.88
CA THR A 62 15.87 23.77 -16.20
C THR A 62 14.81 22.72 -15.87
N LEU A 63 14.07 22.87 -14.77
CA LEU A 63 12.92 22.03 -14.43
C LEU A 63 11.69 22.23 -15.33
N GLY A 64 11.74 23.17 -16.27
CA GLY A 64 10.57 23.59 -17.06
C GLY A 64 9.62 24.49 -16.27
N GLU A 65 10.11 25.12 -15.19
CA GLU A 65 9.35 25.95 -14.26
C GLU A 65 9.88 27.39 -14.23
N SER A 66 9.25 28.23 -13.42
CA SER A 66 9.70 29.60 -13.14
C SER A 66 9.80 29.84 -11.64
N LEU A 67 10.44 30.91 -11.20
CA LEU A 67 10.36 31.33 -9.79
C LEU A 67 8.90 31.59 -9.40
N TRP A 68 8.46 31.04 -8.28
CA TRP A 68 7.09 31.20 -7.76
C TRP A 68 6.82 32.65 -7.30
N GLY A 69 5.55 33.10 -7.27
CA GLY A 69 5.17 34.39 -6.66
C GLY A 69 4.87 35.52 -7.65
N SER A 70 4.67 35.19 -8.93
CA SER A 70 4.11 36.09 -9.93
C SER A 70 2.58 36.08 -9.86
N PRO A 71 1.89 37.20 -10.15
CA PRO A 71 0.43 37.22 -10.19
C PRO A 71 -0.14 36.12 -11.12
N PRO A 72 -1.22 35.43 -10.73
CA PRO A 72 -2.10 35.73 -9.60
C PRO A 72 -1.66 35.17 -8.23
N SER A 73 -0.51 34.49 -8.13
CA SER A 73 -0.08 33.85 -6.88
C SER A 73 0.12 34.85 -5.74
N THR A 74 -0.29 34.45 -4.54
CA THR A 74 -0.16 35.21 -3.30
C THR A 74 0.49 34.37 -2.19
N PRO A 75 1.14 34.98 -1.19
CA PRO A 75 1.64 34.27 -0.01
C PRO A 75 0.60 33.37 0.68
N ALA A 76 -0.68 33.77 0.64
CA ALA A 76 -1.76 32.99 1.23
C ALA A 76 -1.86 31.57 0.63
N ASP A 77 -1.52 31.43 -0.66
CA ASP A 77 -1.65 30.17 -1.40
C ASP A 77 -0.73 29.07 -0.84
N ILE A 78 0.45 29.45 -0.32
CA ILE A 78 1.49 28.51 0.15
C ILE A 78 1.75 28.56 1.66
N THR A 79 0.82 29.16 2.43
CA THR A 79 1.01 29.34 3.88
C THR A 79 1.28 28.02 4.59
N ALA A 80 0.50 26.99 4.29
CA ALA A 80 0.68 25.65 4.88
C ALA A 80 2.02 25.01 4.48
N ASP A 81 2.52 25.26 3.28
CA ASP A 81 3.81 24.73 2.84
C ASP A 81 4.96 25.39 3.62
N LEU A 82 4.90 26.71 3.85
CA LEU A 82 5.87 27.45 4.66
C LEU A 82 5.81 27.05 6.14
N GLU A 83 4.61 26.93 6.72
CA GLU A 83 4.41 26.47 8.10
C GLU A 83 4.92 25.03 8.29
N TYR A 84 4.74 24.18 7.28
CA TYR A 84 5.28 22.83 7.30
C TYR A 84 6.81 22.80 7.34
N LEU A 85 7.49 23.65 6.54
CA LEU A 85 8.95 23.79 6.60
C LEU A 85 9.44 24.23 7.99
N LEU A 86 8.71 25.15 8.63
CA LEU A 86 8.99 25.58 10.00
C LEU A 86 8.79 24.44 11.00
N TYR A 87 7.71 23.66 10.86
CA TYR A 87 7.41 22.51 11.72
C TYR A 87 8.49 21.43 11.65
N ARG A 88 9.00 21.11 10.45
CA ARG A 88 10.09 20.14 10.28
C ARG A 88 11.39 20.58 10.95
N GLY A 89 11.56 21.89 11.14
CA GLY A 89 12.77 22.47 11.72
C GLY A 89 13.96 22.45 10.76
N ASP A 90 13.72 22.31 9.46
CA ASP A 90 14.76 22.34 8.43
C ASP A 90 15.42 23.73 8.35
N TYR A 91 14.64 24.76 8.68
CA TYR A 91 15.02 26.16 8.55
C TYR A 91 14.71 26.93 9.84
N GLY A 92 15.53 27.94 10.13
CA GLY A 92 15.24 28.88 11.22
C GLY A 92 14.13 29.86 10.85
N SER A 93 13.50 30.49 11.84
CA SER A 93 12.39 31.47 11.67
C SER A 93 12.76 32.77 10.95
N GLN A 94 13.99 32.91 10.45
CA GLN A 94 14.45 34.05 9.66
C GLN A 94 14.88 33.62 8.26
N GLN A 95 14.64 32.36 7.90
CA GLN A 95 14.94 31.83 6.58
C GLN A 95 14.12 32.56 5.53
N ARG A 96 14.78 32.88 4.42
CA ARG A 96 14.18 33.51 3.25
C ARG A 96 14.37 32.61 2.05
N PHE A 97 13.45 32.67 1.11
CA PHE A 97 13.42 31.85 -0.11
C PHE A 97 13.31 32.74 -1.34
N TRP A 98 14.06 32.46 -2.40
CA TRP A 98 13.94 33.18 -3.66
C TRP A 98 12.57 32.97 -4.30
N ILE A 99 11.97 34.09 -4.72
CA ILE A 99 10.69 34.14 -5.45
C ILE A 99 10.84 35.03 -6.69
N SER A 100 9.80 35.08 -7.52
CA SER A 100 9.80 35.82 -8.78
C SER A 100 10.14 37.30 -8.55
N PRO A 101 10.86 37.95 -9.48
CA PRO A 101 11.24 39.35 -9.33
C PRO A 101 10.05 40.29 -9.59
N THR A 102 10.19 41.56 -9.22
CA THR A 102 9.28 42.63 -9.67
C THR A 102 10.09 43.82 -10.13
N ASN A 103 9.84 44.31 -11.35
CA ASN A 103 10.60 45.39 -11.98
C ASN A 103 12.13 45.13 -11.97
N ASN A 104 12.54 43.89 -12.26
CA ASN A 104 13.93 43.38 -12.18
C ASN A 104 14.58 43.41 -10.80
N ASN A 105 13.84 43.70 -9.72
CA ASN A 105 14.35 43.55 -8.36
C ASN A 105 14.14 42.11 -7.88
N SER A 106 15.23 41.46 -7.44
CA SER A 106 15.22 40.16 -6.77
C SER A 106 14.48 40.24 -5.44
N ARG A 107 13.56 39.30 -5.22
CA ARG A 107 12.72 39.25 -4.03
C ARG A 107 12.81 37.89 -3.36
N THR A 108 12.55 37.88 -2.07
CA THR A 108 12.38 36.66 -1.30
C THR A 108 11.07 36.70 -0.53
N ILE A 109 10.61 35.54 -0.09
CA ILE A 109 9.58 35.37 0.94
C ILE A 109 10.20 34.73 2.19
N ASP A 110 9.77 35.09 3.39
CA ASP A 110 10.10 34.36 4.62
C ASP A 110 9.01 33.36 5.01
N LEU A 111 9.23 32.59 6.08
CA LEU A 111 8.30 31.56 6.53
C LEU A 111 6.95 32.13 7.01
N GLU A 112 6.91 33.42 7.37
CA GLU A 112 5.70 34.15 7.74
C GLU A 112 4.96 34.75 6.52
N GLY A 113 5.45 34.52 5.31
CA GLY A 113 4.85 35.02 4.07
C GLY A 113 5.20 36.47 3.74
N THR A 114 6.18 37.07 4.43
CA THR A 114 6.60 38.46 4.19
C THR A 114 7.56 38.53 3.01
N ILE A 115 7.21 39.37 2.03
CA ILE A 115 8.04 39.59 0.84
C ILE A 115 8.96 40.78 1.04
N ALA A 116 10.25 40.61 0.74
CA ALA A 116 11.24 41.67 0.79
C ALA A 116 12.27 41.54 -0.34
N THR A 117 12.90 42.66 -0.72
CA THR A 117 14.03 42.66 -1.65
C THR A 117 15.28 42.06 -1.00
N ALA A 118 16.16 41.49 -1.81
CA ALA A 118 17.46 40.99 -1.36
C ALA A 118 18.53 41.17 -2.45
N ASP A 119 19.80 41.28 -2.05
CA ASP A 119 20.94 41.29 -2.98
C ASP A 119 20.99 39.96 -3.73
N GLY A 120 20.92 39.99 -5.06
CA GLY A 120 20.90 38.81 -5.92
C GLY A 120 22.13 37.90 -5.80
N ASN A 121 23.23 38.38 -5.20
CA ASN A 121 24.41 37.56 -4.89
C ASN A 121 24.28 36.77 -3.57
N SER A 122 23.26 37.05 -2.76
CA SER A 122 22.96 36.26 -1.55
C SER A 122 22.55 34.85 -1.95
N ARG A 123 22.77 33.87 -1.07
CA ARG A 123 22.29 32.50 -1.28
C ARG A 123 21.08 32.23 -0.40
N PHE A 124 20.01 31.77 -1.01
CA PHE A 124 18.78 31.35 -0.36
C PHE A 124 18.22 30.12 -1.09
N PRO A 125 17.46 29.24 -0.41
CA PRO A 125 16.69 28.20 -1.07
C PRO A 125 15.69 28.84 -2.05
N VAL A 126 15.24 28.08 -3.04
CA VAL A 126 14.46 28.61 -4.16
C VAL A 126 13.09 27.97 -4.18
N LEU A 127 12.04 28.79 -4.35
CA LEU A 127 10.70 28.30 -4.65
C LEU A 127 10.44 28.46 -6.15
N CYS A 128 10.32 27.34 -6.85
CA CYS A 128 9.85 27.28 -8.22
C CYS A 128 8.34 26.99 -8.25
N THR A 129 7.68 27.36 -9.34
CA THR A 129 6.33 26.90 -9.65
C THR A 129 6.30 25.38 -9.78
N GLN A 130 5.13 24.79 -9.54
CA GLN A 130 4.83 23.40 -9.90
C GLN A 130 3.69 23.41 -10.93
N THR A 131 4.04 23.36 -12.22
CA THR A 131 3.07 23.45 -13.32
C THR A 131 2.75 22.10 -13.94
N ALA A 132 3.34 21.01 -13.44
CA ALA A 132 2.99 19.67 -13.88
C ALA A 132 1.48 19.42 -13.67
N PRO A 133 0.79 18.80 -14.65
CA PRO A 133 -0.63 18.51 -14.53
C PRO A 133 -0.87 17.41 -13.49
N TYR A 134 -2.09 17.38 -12.93
CA TYR A 134 -2.56 16.25 -12.15
C TYR A 134 -2.65 15.00 -13.04
N SER A 135 -2.14 13.87 -12.55
CA SER A 135 -2.39 12.57 -13.16
C SER A 135 -3.76 12.05 -12.72
N THR A 136 -4.45 11.33 -13.59
CA THR A 136 -5.67 10.58 -13.27
C THR A 136 -5.47 9.09 -13.57
N GLU A 137 -6.51 8.27 -13.38
CA GLU A 137 -6.50 6.87 -13.81
C GLU A 137 -6.13 6.72 -15.30
N ASP A 138 -6.72 7.54 -16.16
CA ASP A 138 -6.61 7.43 -17.61
C ASP A 138 -5.55 8.36 -18.24
N TYR A 139 -4.91 9.22 -17.44
CA TYR A 139 -4.02 10.26 -17.96
C TYR A 139 -2.78 10.48 -17.09
N GLN A 140 -1.60 10.42 -17.72
CA GLN A 140 -0.32 10.81 -17.14
C GLN A 140 0.49 11.58 -18.19
N ASN A 141 1.09 12.71 -17.80
CA ASN A 141 1.93 13.50 -18.70
C ASN A 141 3.42 13.20 -18.47
N THR A 142 3.97 12.30 -19.28
CA THR A 142 5.36 11.86 -19.19
C THR A 142 6.31 12.61 -20.14
N SER A 143 5.87 13.75 -20.68
CA SER A 143 6.68 14.55 -21.61
C SER A 143 7.95 15.11 -20.95
N SER A 144 8.98 15.38 -21.77
CA SER A 144 10.32 15.75 -21.30
C SER A 144 10.40 16.91 -20.28
N PRO A 145 9.56 17.97 -20.32
CA PRO A 145 9.59 19.01 -19.28
C PRO A 145 9.27 18.49 -17.87
N TYR A 146 8.55 17.37 -17.78
CA TYR A 146 8.15 16.76 -16.51
C TYR A 146 9.03 15.59 -16.08
N GLN A 147 9.98 15.18 -16.92
CA GLN A 147 10.87 14.07 -16.62
C GLN A 147 11.92 14.44 -15.57
N VAL A 148 12.21 13.49 -14.69
CA VAL A 148 13.25 13.62 -13.66
C VAL A 148 14.15 12.39 -13.65
N THR A 149 15.46 12.57 -13.45
CA THR A 149 16.42 11.46 -13.39
C THR A 149 17.08 11.33 -12.02
N VAL A 150 17.15 10.10 -11.54
CA VAL A 150 17.92 9.72 -10.33
C VAL A 150 18.91 8.62 -10.68
N HIS A 151 20.02 8.53 -9.95
CA HIS A 151 20.94 7.41 -10.08
C HIS A 151 20.69 6.40 -8.96
N ALA A 152 20.28 5.19 -9.32
CA ALA A 152 20.08 4.09 -8.37
C ALA A 152 20.44 2.76 -9.05
N ASN A 153 20.78 1.73 -8.26
CA ASN A 153 21.03 0.37 -8.74
C ASN A 153 22.02 0.26 -9.93
N ASN A 154 23.07 1.08 -9.94
CA ASN A 154 24.04 1.17 -11.04
C ASN A 154 23.42 1.64 -12.39
N GLU A 155 22.38 2.48 -12.38
CA GLU A 155 21.77 3.08 -13.59
C GLU A 155 21.24 4.48 -13.33
N SER A 156 21.03 5.25 -14.41
CA SER A 156 20.21 6.46 -14.39
C SER A 156 18.76 6.11 -14.73
N LEU A 157 17.85 6.32 -13.79
CA LEU A 157 16.42 6.04 -13.95
C LEU A 157 15.68 7.34 -14.21
N THR A 158 15.03 7.45 -15.38
CA THR A 158 14.22 8.60 -15.75
C THR A 158 12.74 8.32 -15.48
N GLY A 159 12.22 8.93 -14.42
CA GLY A 159 10.80 9.00 -14.09
C GLY A 159 10.20 10.34 -14.53
N PHE A 160 9.07 10.71 -13.95
CA PHE A 160 8.40 11.99 -14.19
C PHE A 160 7.80 12.54 -12.90
N ARG A 161 7.49 13.83 -12.87
CA ARG A 161 6.64 14.43 -11.83
C ARG A 161 5.25 14.69 -12.38
N ASP A 162 4.24 14.47 -11.56
CA ASP A 162 2.95 15.12 -11.74
C ASP A 162 2.81 16.27 -10.75
N HIS A 163 1.59 16.82 -10.62
CA HIS A 163 1.35 17.90 -9.66
C HIS A 163 1.62 17.49 -8.20
N VAL A 164 1.50 16.20 -7.88
CA VAL A 164 1.40 15.68 -6.50
C VAL A 164 2.73 15.08 -6.04
N THR A 165 3.46 14.38 -6.91
CA THR A 165 4.66 13.59 -6.58
C THR A 165 5.62 13.41 -7.76
N PHE A 166 6.84 12.95 -7.46
CA PHE A 166 7.70 12.25 -8.42
C PHE A 166 7.31 10.77 -8.49
N ARG A 167 7.34 10.23 -9.71
CA ARG A 167 6.90 8.87 -10.06
C ARG A 167 7.98 8.15 -10.86
N PHE A 168 8.35 6.97 -10.40
CA PHE A 168 9.23 6.03 -11.09
C PHE A 168 8.51 4.70 -11.17
N ILE A 169 7.89 4.42 -12.31
CA ILE A 169 6.98 3.28 -12.48
C ILE A 169 7.61 2.25 -13.42
N GLY A 170 7.46 0.98 -13.09
CA GLY A 170 8.09 -0.12 -13.84
C GLY A 170 9.59 -0.32 -13.54
N VAL A 171 10.08 0.06 -12.36
CA VAL A 171 11.49 -0.14 -11.98
C VAL A 171 11.74 -1.63 -11.74
N ARG A 172 12.68 -2.22 -12.47
CA ARG A 172 13.04 -3.65 -12.31
C ARG A 172 13.84 -3.87 -11.03
N PHE A 173 13.42 -4.83 -10.20
CA PHE A 173 14.15 -5.21 -8.98
C PHE A 173 14.80 -6.59 -9.07
N ALA A 174 14.26 -7.48 -9.89
CA ALA A 174 14.77 -8.83 -10.09
C ALA A 174 14.48 -9.36 -11.50
N THR A 175 15.06 -10.50 -11.79
CA THR A 175 14.78 -11.30 -12.99
C THR A 175 14.55 -12.75 -12.58
N GLU A 176 13.72 -13.44 -13.35
CA GLU A 176 13.60 -14.90 -13.28
C GLU A 176 14.44 -15.51 -14.39
N GLN A 177 15.39 -16.39 -14.06
CA GLN A 177 16.24 -17.05 -15.06
C GLN A 177 15.48 -18.14 -15.82
N GLN A 178 14.58 -18.84 -15.11
CA GLN A 178 13.73 -19.90 -15.65
C GLN A 178 12.51 -20.06 -14.74
N ARG A 179 11.36 -20.44 -15.31
CA ARG A 179 10.15 -20.72 -14.53
C ARG A 179 10.40 -21.64 -13.34
N TRP A 180 9.80 -21.26 -12.21
CA TRP A 180 9.91 -21.95 -10.93
C TRP A 180 11.34 -22.01 -10.39
N THR A 181 12.02 -20.88 -10.49
CA THR A 181 13.27 -20.62 -9.78
C THR A 181 13.15 -19.36 -8.93
N TYR A 182 13.93 -19.27 -7.85
CA TYR A 182 13.96 -18.06 -7.03
C TYR A 182 14.49 -16.86 -7.82
N PRO A 183 14.00 -15.63 -7.51
CA PRO A 183 14.39 -14.43 -8.23
C PRO A 183 15.90 -14.17 -8.09
N VAL A 184 16.51 -13.72 -9.19
CA VAL A 184 17.89 -13.23 -9.21
C VAL A 184 17.86 -11.70 -9.12
N PRO A 185 18.53 -11.08 -8.13
CA PRO A 185 18.60 -9.63 -8.02
C PRO A 185 19.07 -8.98 -9.33
N TYR A 186 18.35 -7.96 -9.76
CA TYR A 186 18.71 -7.22 -10.97
C TYR A 186 19.70 -6.13 -10.59
N THR A 187 20.91 -6.20 -11.15
CA THR A 187 21.89 -5.10 -11.10
C THR A 187 21.89 -4.38 -12.43
N GLY A 188 21.87 -3.07 -12.35
CA GLY A 188 21.79 -2.24 -13.52
C GLY A 188 23.00 -2.26 -14.44
N THR A 189 22.75 -1.84 -15.68
CA THR A 189 23.71 -1.95 -16.79
C THR A 189 24.74 -0.82 -16.85
N GLY A 190 24.66 0.19 -15.98
CA GLY A 190 25.41 1.45 -16.10
C GLY A 190 24.78 2.45 -17.08
N GLY A 191 23.64 2.10 -17.69
CA GLY A 191 22.97 2.90 -18.71
C GLY A 191 21.89 3.84 -18.18
N ASN A 192 21.09 4.36 -19.11
CA ASN A 192 19.90 5.15 -18.83
C ASN A 192 18.66 4.29 -19.10
N LEU A 193 17.75 4.20 -18.14
CA LEU A 193 16.49 3.46 -18.25
C LEU A 193 15.30 4.40 -18.08
N SER A 194 14.33 4.28 -18.97
CA SER A 194 13.05 4.98 -18.87
C SER A 194 12.11 4.19 -17.95
N VAL A 195 11.60 4.84 -16.91
CA VAL A 195 10.62 4.30 -15.94
C VAL A 195 9.38 5.20 -15.89
N LEU A 196 8.87 5.48 -17.09
CA LEU A 196 7.75 6.37 -17.39
C LEU A 196 6.43 5.64 -17.62
N GLU A 197 6.46 4.31 -17.71
CA GLU A 197 5.29 3.48 -18.04
C GLU A 197 5.22 2.32 -17.06
N TYR A 198 4.00 1.95 -16.67
CA TYR A 198 3.79 0.77 -15.84
C TYR A 198 4.32 -0.49 -16.53
N GLY A 199 5.06 -1.31 -15.78
CA GLY A 199 5.52 -2.60 -16.27
C GLY A 199 4.39 -3.62 -16.40
N SER A 200 4.68 -4.76 -17.04
CA SER A 200 3.70 -5.84 -17.24
C SER A 200 3.23 -6.45 -15.91
N ASN A 201 1.93 -6.76 -15.82
CA ASN A 201 1.36 -7.51 -14.70
C ASN A 201 1.81 -8.99 -14.76
N CYS A 202 2.05 -9.63 -13.61
CA CYS A 202 2.52 -11.02 -13.50
C CYS A 202 1.52 -12.11 -13.94
N HIS A 203 0.46 -11.73 -14.67
CA HIS A 203 -0.60 -12.62 -15.13
C HIS A 203 -0.85 -12.54 -16.66
N ARG A 204 -0.22 -11.61 -17.40
CA ARG A 204 -0.52 -11.41 -18.83
C ARG A 204 0.66 -10.94 -19.67
N ASP A 205 0.93 -11.68 -20.75
CA ASP A 205 0.51 -11.19 -22.06
C ASP A 205 -0.12 -12.32 -22.89
N ALA A 206 -1.00 -11.97 -23.83
CA ALA A 206 -1.64 -12.91 -24.77
C ALA A 206 -0.74 -13.22 -26.00
N ARG A 207 0.53 -12.80 -25.96
CA ARG A 207 1.45 -12.77 -27.11
C ARG A 207 2.72 -13.60 -26.87
N GLY A 208 2.89 -14.20 -25.70
CA GLY A 208 4.01 -15.06 -25.34
C GLY A 208 5.34 -14.34 -25.14
N ASN A 209 5.37 -13.05 -24.77
CA ASN A 209 6.63 -12.36 -24.45
C ASN A 209 7.01 -12.51 -22.98
N GLU A 210 8.30 -12.33 -22.68
CA GLU A 210 8.97 -12.62 -21.39
C GLU A 210 8.13 -12.30 -20.14
N GLU A 211 8.12 -13.26 -19.20
CA GLU A 211 7.53 -13.24 -17.85
C GLU A 211 8.18 -12.21 -16.90
N ASN A 212 8.73 -11.13 -17.45
CA ASN A 212 9.62 -10.20 -16.77
C ASN A 212 8.87 -9.11 -15.99
N CYS A 213 7.95 -9.56 -15.13
CA CYS A 213 7.00 -8.75 -14.37
C CYS A 213 7.52 -8.29 -13.00
N LEU A 214 8.75 -8.66 -12.61
CA LEU A 214 9.37 -8.31 -11.32
C LEU A 214 9.82 -6.84 -11.29
N ILE A 215 8.81 -5.97 -11.20
CA ILE A 215 8.93 -4.51 -11.15
C ILE A 215 8.35 -3.96 -9.87
N LEU A 216 8.72 -2.72 -9.56
CA LEU A 216 8.12 -1.91 -8.52
C LEU A 216 7.85 -0.49 -9.02
N ASN A 217 6.91 0.16 -8.37
CA ASN A 217 6.49 1.54 -8.62
C ASN A 217 6.82 2.37 -7.38
N ILE A 218 7.43 3.55 -7.57
CA ILE A 218 7.83 4.46 -6.49
C ILE A 218 7.14 5.80 -6.66
N TRP A 219 6.45 6.25 -5.61
CA TRP A 219 5.93 7.61 -5.47
C TRP A 219 6.65 8.30 -4.32
N THR A 220 7.19 9.49 -4.57
CA THR A 220 7.93 10.25 -3.56
C THR A 220 7.72 11.75 -3.71
N PRO A 221 7.59 12.51 -2.61
CA PRO A 221 7.59 13.97 -2.67
C PRO A 221 9.00 14.58 -2.66
N TYR A 222 10.06 13.81 -2.46
CA TYR A 222 11.43 14.32 -2.25
C TYR A 222 12.50 13.49 -2.94
N LEU A 223 13.42 14.15 -3.64
CA LEU A 223 14.57 13.56 -4.29
C LEU A 223 15.86 14.23 -3.80
N PRO A 224 16.74 13.52 -3.07
CA PRO A 224 17.98 14.09 -2.56
C PRO A 224 19.08 14.14 -3.63
N THR A 225 19.94 15.15 -3.58
CA THR A 225 21.25 15.10 -4.27
C THR A 225 22.25 14.27 -3.48
N HIS A 226 22.22 14.43 -2.16
CA HIS A 226 23.04 13.69 -1.21
C HIS A 226 22.15 13.16 -0.10
N PRO A 227 21.86 11.84 -0.05
CA PRO A 227 21.00 11.28 0.97
C PRO A 227 21.50 11.56 2.39
N GLU A 228 20.77 12.41 3.12
CA GLU A 228 21.02 12.70 4.53
C GLU A 228 19.95 12.03 5.39
N LYS A 229 20.36 11.17 6.32
CA LYS A 229 19.45 10.34 7.12
C LYS A 229 18.29 11.10 7.78
N LYS A 230 18.53 12.35 8.21
CA LYS A 230 17.52 13.20 8.88
C LYS A 230 16.43 13.71 7.93
N LYS A 231 16.74 13.86 6.63
CA LYS A 231 15.80 14.33 5.60
C LYS A 231 15.06 13.19 4.90
N LEU A 232 15.60 11.96 4.97
CA LEU A 232 14.95 10.79 4.39
C LEU A 232 13.58 10.53 5.03
N LYS A 233 12.62 10.09 4.22
CA LYS A 233 11.22 9.86 4.63
C LYS A 233 10.98 8.37 4.89
N PRO A 234 10.12 8.01 5.85
CA PRO A 234 9.68 6.62 6.05
C PRO A 234 9.13 6.00 4.75
N VAL A 235 9.29 4.69 4.61
CA VAL A 235 8.90 3.95 3.40
C VAL A 235 7.67 3.10 3.68
N ALA A 236 6.60 3.30 2.91
CA ALA A 236 5.42 2.46 2.87
C ALA A 236 5.60 1.43 1.75
N PHE A 237 5.80 0.16 2.11
CA PHE A 237 6.03 -0.94 1.17
C PHE A 237 4.76 -1.77 0.99
N TRP A 238 4.05 -1.54 -0.10
CA TRP A 238 2.74 -2.11 -0.41
C TRP A 238 2.83 -3.46 -1.12
N ILE A 239 2.11 -4.44 -0.59
CA ILE A 239 1.95 -5.78 -1.16
C ILE A 239 0.46 -5.99 -1.48
N HIS A 240 0.13 -6.05 -2.77
CA HIS A 240 -1.25 -6.18 -3.21
C HIS A 240 -1.85 -7.56 -2.86
N GLY A 241 -3.18 -7.57 -2.67
CA GLY A 241 -3.99 -8.78 -2.52
C GLY A 241 -4.31 -9.48 -3.85
N GLY A 242 -5.41 -10.23 -3.87
CA GLY A 242 -5.87 -10.98 -5.05
C GLY A 242 -5.68 -12.49 -4.95
N ALA A 243 -5.90 -13.08 -3.77
CA ALA A 243 -5.88 -14.53 -3.53
C ALA A 243 -4.59 -15.27 -3.96
N PHE A 244 -3.46 -14.54 -4.06
CA PHE A 244 -2.22 -14.99 -4.70
C PHE A 244 -2.32 -15.35 -6.19
N THR A 245 -3.46 -15.12 -6.85
CA THR A 245 -3.69 -15.46 -8.26
C THR A 245 -3.87 -14.22 -9.16
N GLY A 246 -4.17 -13.07 -8.56
CA GLY A 246 -4.40 -11.79 -9.25
C GLY A 246 -3.83 -10.59 -8.49
N GLY A 247 -4.15 -9.39 -8.99
CA GLY A 247 -3.65 -8.11 -8.49
C GLY A 247 -2.38 -7.64 -9.19
N SER A 248 -2.04 -6.36 -8.98
CA SER A 248 -0.84 -5.72 -9.54
C SER A 248 -0.55 -4.41 -8.82
N PRO A 249 0.71 -3.98 -8.61
CA PRO A 249 1.01 -2.64 -8.08
C PRO A 249 0.57 -1.49 -9.01
N ASN A 250 0.02 -1.80 -10.18
CA ASN A 250 -0.49 -0.86 -11.17
C ASN A 250 -1.99 -0.54 -10.97
N ASP A 251 -2.72 -1.26 -10.11
CA ASP A 251 -4.16 -1.01 -9.96
C ASP A 251 -4.41 0.38 -9.36
N ALA A 252 -5.33 1.12 -9.98
CA ALA A 252 -5.49 2.55 -9.73
C ALA A 252 -6.00 2.88 -8.33
N TYR A 253 -6.80 2.00 -7.70
CA TYR A 253 -7.40 2.23 -6.38
C TYR A 253 -6.38 2.31 -5.25
N TYR A 254 -5.15 1.84 -5.48
CA TYR A 254 -4.03 2.04 -4.57
C TYR A 254 -2.81 2.73 -5.22
N ASP A 255 -3.04 3.65 -6.16
CA ASP A 255 -2.02 4.61 -6.59
C ASP A 255 -1.44 5.33 -5.36
N GLY A 256 -0.11 5.29 -5.22
CA GLY A 256 0.58 5.78 -4.03
C GLY A 256 0.76 7.29 -3.94
N GLY A 257 0.35 8.07 -4.95
CA GLY A 257 0.64 9.51 -5.04
C GLY A 257 0.08 10.32 -3.86
N ASN A 258 -1.19 10.09 -3.53
CA ASN A 258 -1.86 10.81 -2.43
C ASN A 258 -1.29 10.43 -1.07
N LEU A 259 -1.07 9.13 -0.81
CA LEU A 259 -0.41 8.67 0.41
C LEU A 259 1.02 9.23 0.54
N ALA A 260 1.80 9.29 -0.54
CA ALA A 260 3.16 9.84 -0.52
C ALA A 260 3.18 11.35 -0.22
N SER A 261 2.35 12.12 -0.92
CA SER A 261 2.30 13.59 -0.81
C SER A 261 1.67 14.07 0.50
N ARG A 262 0.47 13.58 0.82
CA ARG A 262 -0.26 13.96 2.04
C ARG A 262 0.38 13.34 3.29
N GLY A 263 0.78 12.07 3.18
CA GLY A 263 1.38 11.32 4.27
C GLY A 263 2.86 11.62 4.52
N ASP A 264 3.53 12.38 3.66
CA ASP A 264 4.97 12.67 3.77
C ASP A 264 5.82 11.39 3.91
N VAL A 265 5.59 10.44 3.01
CA VAL A 265 6.28 9.13 2.96
C VAL A 265 6.70 8.81 1.54
N VAL A 266 7.62 7.86 1.38
CA VAL A 266 7.88 7.21 0.09
C VAL A 266 7.00 5.98 -0.01
N VAL A 267 6.21 5.84 -1.07
CA VAL A 267 5.39 4.66 -1.30
C VAL A 267 6.05 3.79 -2.36
N VAL A 268 6.17 2.49 -2.09
CA VAL A 268 6.69 1.48 -3.00
C VAL A 268 5.64 0.39 -3.18
N GLY A 269 5.08 0.24 -4.38
CA GLY A 269 4.20 -0.88 -4.73
C GLY A 269 4.97 -1.92 -5.54
N ILE A 270 4.85 -3.20 -5.19
CA ILE A 270 5.63 -4.27 -5.84
C ILE A 270 4.76 -5.25 -6.61
N SER A 271 5.31 -5.78 -7.71
CA SER A 271 4.80 -6.98 -8.36
C SER A 271 5.49 -8.22 -7.79
N TYR A 272 4.76 -9.33 -7.71
CA TYR A 272 5.31 -10.65 -7.41
C TYR A 272 4.61 -11.70 -8.28
N ARG A 273 5.26 -12.84 -8.54
CA ARG A 273 4.66 -13.91 -9.34
C ARG A 273 3.42 -14.48 -8.65
N LEU A 274 2.40 -14.81 -9.45
CA LEU A 274 1.06 -15.21 -9.00
C LEU A 274 0.69 -16.61 -9.50
N GLY A 275 -0.28 -17.22 -8.83
CA GLY A 275 -0.86 -18.52 -9.14
C GLY A 275 0.22 -19.59 -9.33
N THR A 276 -0.05 -20.51 -10.25
CA THR A 276 0.86 -21.64 -10.50
C THR A 276 2.27 -21.19 -10.87
N LEU A 277 2.45 -20.00 -11.46
CA LEU A 277 3.78 -19.46 -11.78
C LEU A 277 4.56 -19.00 -10.52
N GLY A 278 3.86 -18.52 -9.50
CA GLY A 278 4.45 -18.00 -8.27
C GLY A 278 4.54 -19.00 -7.12
N PHE A 279 3.68 -20.03 -7.10
CA PHE A 279 3.49 -20.80 -5.87
C PHE A 279 3.61 -22.32 -6.03
N LEU A 280 3.70 -22.86 -7.24
CA LEU A 280 3.83 -24.31 -7.45
C LEU A 280 4.96 -24.95 -6.63
N ALA A 281 4.63 -25.87 -5.73
CA ALA A 281 5.57 -26.83 -5.16
C ALA A 281 5.36 -28.25 -5.73
N LEU A 282 6.47 -28.94 -5.95
CA LEU A 282 6.55 -30.36 -6.31
C LEU A 282 7.51 -31.07 -5.35
N ASN A 283 7.28 -32.36 -5.11
CA ASN A 283 8.14 -33.21 -4.28
C ASN A 283 9.42 -33.71 -5.00
N ASP A 284 10.01 -32.86 -5.85
CA ASP A 284 11.23 -33.15 -6.62
C ASP A 284 12.53 -32.62 -5.96
N GLY A 285 12.39 -31.92 -4.82
CA GLY A 285 13.48 -31.30 -4.06
C GLY A 285 14.10 -30.05 -4.71
N LYS A 286 13.49 -29.53 -5.78
CA LYS A 286 13.97 -28.34 -6.53
C LYS A 286 12.88 -27.28 -6.69
N THR A 287 11.65 -27.70 -6.92
CA THR A 287 10.48 -26.86 -7.15
C THR A 287 9.73 -26.70 -5.83
N ASN A 288 10.27 -25.90 -4.91
CA ASN A 288 9.82 -25.89 -3.51
C ASN A 288 8.73 -24.86 -3.20
N GLY A 289 8.05 -24.29 -4.21
CA GLY A 289 7.04 -23.24 -4.02
C GLY A 289 7.61 -21.91 -3.53
N ASN A 290 6.73 -21.04 -3.03
CA ASN A 290 7.05 -19.72 -2.46
C ASN A 290 7.86 -18.77 -3.37
N PHE A 291 7.83 -18.93 -4.70
CA PHE A 291 8.55 -18.04 -5.61
C PHE A 291 8.01 -16.60 -5.55
N GLY A 292 6.69 -16.44 -5.43
CA GLY A 292 6.06 -15.14 -5.21
C GLY A 292 6.47 -14.49 -3.88
N LEU A 293 6.56 -15.27 -2.79
CA LEU A 293 7.08 -14.77 -1.50
C LEU A 293 8.57 -14.37 -1.61
N ALA A 294 9.36 -15.16 -2.35
CA ALA A 294 10.76 -14.84 -2.63
C ALA A 294 10.92 -13.54 -3.43
N ASP A 295 10.00 -13.26 -4.37
CA ASP A 295 9.97 -12.00 -5.11
C ASP A 295 9.74 -10.81 -4.18
N GLN A 296 8.82 -10.93 -3.23
CA GLN A 296 8.57 -9.88 -2.23
C GLN A 296 9.81 -9.61 -1.36
N VAL A 297 10.53 -10.66 -0.95
CA VAL A 297 11.79 -10.54 -0.21
C VAL A 297 12.90 -9.89 -1.05
N ALA A 298 12.98 -10.23 -2.34
CA ALA A 298 13.93 -9.62 -3.27
C ALA A 298 13.62 -8.14 -3.53
N ALA A 299 12.35 -7.76 -3.62
CA ALA A 299 11.93 -6.37 -3.71
C ALA A 299 12.27 -5.58 -2.44
N LEU A 300 12.09 -6.17 -1.25
CA LEU A 300 12.57 -5.58 0.00
C LEU A 300 14.09 -5.36 0.00
N ASP A 301 14.86 -6.33 -0.47
CA ASP A 301 16.32 -6.19 -0.60
C ASP A 301 16.70 -5.05 -1.55
N TRP A 302 16.01 -4.94 -2.68
CA TRP A 302 16.22 -3.84 -3.62
C TRP A 302 15.90 -2.49 -2.98
N VAL A 303 14.75 -2.37 -2.30
CA VAL A 303 14.34 -1.13 -1.61
C VAL A 303 15.39 -0.73 -0.59
N ARG A 304 15.84 -1.65 0.28
CA ARG A 304 16.88 -1.35 1.27
C ARG A 304 18.18 -0.85 0.65
N GLN A 305 18.54 -1.34 -0.53
CA GLN A 305 19.78 -0.97 -1.21
C GLN A 305 19.68 0.34 -1.99
N ASN A 306 18.49 0.76 -2.39
CA ASN A 306 18.33 1.81 -3.41
C ASN A 306 17.40 2.96 -3.02
N ILE A 307 16.53 2.80 -2.01
CA ILE A 307 15.44 3.76 -1.75
C ILE A 307 15.91 5.14 -1.30
N GLU A 308 17.15 5.25 -0.79
CA GLU A 308 17.76 6.54 -0.42
C GLU A 308 17.85 7.49 -1.61
N ALA A 309 18.08 6.98 -2.83
CA ALA A 309 18.11 7.77 -4.06
C ALA A 309 16.74 8.39 -4.42
N PHE A 310 15.67 7.87 -3.83
CA PHE A 310 14.28 8.33 -3.99
C PHE A 310 13.77 9.04 -2.74
N GLY A 311 14.68 9.41 -1.82
CA GLY A 311 14.34 10.12 -0.59
C GLY A 311 13.76 9.25 0.52
N GLY A 312 13.78 7.93 0.38
CA GLY A 312 13.27 7.00 1.39
C GLY A 312 14.34 6.53 2.38
N ASP A 313 13.91 6.21 3.60
CA ASP A 313 14.76 5.72 4.67
C ASP A 313 14.72 4.17 4.73
N PRO A 314 15.83 3.47 4.40
CA PRO A 314 15.86 2.01 4.35
C PRO A 314 15.75 1.34 5.73
N ASP A 315 15.87 2.10 6.83
CA ASP A 315 15.71 1.60 8.20
C ASP A 315 14.31 1.88 8.76
N ARG A 316 13.45 2.61 8.03
CA ARG A 316 12.07 2.91 8.42
C ARG A 316 11.07 2.42 7.37
N ILE A 317 11.22 1.16 6.96
CA ILE A 317 10.29 0.47 6.07
C ILE A 317 9.13 -0.11 6.88
N THR A 318 7.90 0.22 6.47
CA THR A 318 6.67 -0.41 6.96
C THR A 318 6.11 -1.28 5.85
N ILE A 319 6.08 -2.60 6.04
CA ILE A 319 5.41 -3.50 5.09
C ILE A 319 3.92 -3.48 5.37
N PHE A 320 3.10 -3.41 4.32
CA PHE A 320 1.67 -3.46 4.46
C PHE A 320 0.99 -4.10 3.26
N GLY A 321 -0.14 -4.74 3.50
CA GLY A 321 -0.89 -5.41 2.46
C GLY A 321 -2.31 -5.71 2.91
N GLN A 322 -3.16 -5.98 1.92
CA GLN A 322 -4.57 -6.31 2.12
C GLN A 322 -4.87 -7.71 1.57
N SER A 323 -5.76 -8.47 2.22
CA SER A 323 -6.15 -9.82 1.78
C SER A 323 -4.93 -10.78 1.70
N ALA A 324 -4.69 -11.43 0.56
CA ALA A 324 -3.47 -12.20 0.31
C ALA A 324 -2.17 -11.39 0.49
N GLY A 325 -2.22 -10.06 0.34
CA GLY A 325 -1.13 -9.16 0.69
C GLY A 325 -0.92 -9.05 2.20
N ALA A 326 -1.97 -9.11 3.01
CA ALA A 326 -1.87 -9.20 4.46
C ALA A 326 -1.32 -10.57 4.90
N ALA A 327 -1.74 -11.65 4.23
CA ALA A 327 -1.15 -12.98 4.41
C ALA A 327 0.34 -13.01 4.03
N SER A 328 0.73 -12.26 3.00
CA SER A 328 2.14 -12.03 2.66
C SER A 328 2.90 -11.32 3.78
N VAL A 329 2.34 -10.25 4.36
CA VAL A 329 2.92 -9.56 5.53
C VAL A 329 3.08 -10.53 6.71
N ARG A 330 2.07 -11.36 6.99
CA ARG A 330 2.14 -12.42 8.01
C ARG A 330 3.27 -13.42 7.72
N ALA A 331 3.40 -13.87 6.48
CA ALA A 331 4.47 -14.77 6.04
C ALA A 331 5.85 -14.13 6.14
N LEU A 332 5.99 -12.83 5.84
CA LEU A 332 7.24 -12.08 6.00
C LEU A 332 7.62 -11.89 7.48
N LEU A 333 6.64 -11.77 8.39
CA LEU A 333 6.88 -11.83 9.83
C LEU A 333 7.39 -13.22 10.26
N ALA A 334 6.91 -14.30 9.63
CA ALA A 334 7.37 -15.66 9.91
C ALA A 334 8.72 -16.01 9.22
N SER A 335 9.10 -15.27 8.18
CA SER A 335 10.21 -15.66 7.29
C SER A 335 11.59 -15.30 7.84
N PRO A 336 12.52 -16.26 7.99
CA PRO A 336 13.91 -15.97 8.32
C PRO A 336 14.60 -15.07 7.28
N LYS A 337 14.14 -15.10 6.02
CA LYS A 337 14.72 -14.30 4.92
C LYS A 337 14.27 -12.84 4.93
N ALA A 338 13.20 -12.52 5.64
CA ALA A 338 12.68 -11.16 5.76
C ALA A 338 13.06 -10.48 7.10
N LYS A 339 13.52 -11.26 8.08
CA LYS A 339 13.94 -10.76 9.40
C LYS A 339 14.96 -9.62 9.28
N GLY A 340 14.65 -8.50 9.95
CA GLY A 340 15.50 -7.31 9.97
C GLY A 340 15.47 -6.47 8.68
N LYS A 341 14.48 -6.67 7.80
CA LYS A 341 14.30 -5.87 6.56
C LYS A 341 13.22 -4.80 6.65
N PHE A 342 12.44 -4.78 7.71
CA PHE A 342 11.38 -3.82 7.95
C PHE A 342 11.29 -3.47 9.44
N ALA A 343 10.73 -2.30 9.73
CA ALA A 343 10.63 -1.71 11.06
C ALA A 343 9.21 -1.82 11.64
N ARG A 344 8.18 -2.02 10.80
CA ARG A 344 6.75 -2.10 11.17
C ARG A 344 5.97 -2.95 10.17
N ALA A 345 4.79 -3.42 10.57
CA ALA A 345 3.91 -4.18 9.70
C ALA A 345 2.43 -3.74 9.83
N ILE A 346 1.70 -3.77 8.72
CA ILE A 346 0.24 -3.58 8.69
C ILE A 346 -0.43 -4.75 7.96
N MET A 347 -1.41 -5.39 8.59
CA MET A 347 -2.18 -6.50 8.01
C MET A 347 -3.66 -6.13 7.90
N GLN A 348 -4.13 -5.87 6.68
CA GLN A 348 -5.51 -5.43 6.41
C GLN A 348 -6.37 -6.60 5.93
N SER A 349 -7.39 -6.97 6.71
CA SER A 349 -8.25 -8.12 6.46
C SER A 349 -7.43 -9.39 6.19
N ASN A 350 -6.58 -9.77 7.16
CA ASN A 350 -5.79 -10.98 7.04
C ASN A 350 -6.70 -12.22 7.10
N LEU A 351 -6.49 -13.14 6.16
CA LEU A 351 -7.22 -14.41 6.12
C LEU A 351 -6.56 -15.44 7.04
N GLY A 352 -7.38 -16.21 7.74
CA GLY A 352 -6.95 -17.34 8.55
C GLY A 352 -8.13 -18.15 9.07
N GLY A 353 -7.94 -18.85 10.18
CA GLY A 353 -9.03 -19.56 10.86
C GLY A 353 -9.53 -20.78 10.08
N LEU A 354 -10.80 -20.77 9.69
CA LEU A 354 -11.49 -21.91 9.06
C LEU A 354 -11.70 -21.72 7.55
N ALA A 355 -12.23 -22.75 6.89
CA ALA A 355 -12.69 -22.72 5.50
C ALA A 355 -11.61 -22.16 4.55
N TYR A 356 -12.03 -21.29 3.62
CA TYR A 356 -11.17 -20.63 2.63
C TYR A 356 -9.98 -19.88 3.26
N GLY A 357 -10.15 -19.34 4.47
CA GLY A 357 -9.13 -18.55 5.17
C GLY A 357 -7.95 -19.36 5.71
N THR A 358 -8.16 -20.64 6.05
CA THR A 358 -7.18 -21.51 6.75
C THR A 358 -5.77 -21.42 6.17
N THR A 359 -5.63 -21.59 4.85
CA THR A 359 -4.34 -21.73 4.16
C THR A 359 -3.53 -20.44 4.04
N TYR A 360 -4.12 -19.30 4.41
CA TYR A 360 -3.42 -18.00 4.42
C TYR A 360 -2.65 -17.76 5.72
N SER A 361 -3.01 -18.46 6.80
CA SER A 361 -2.33 -18.37 8.10
C SER A 361 -1.72 -19.69 8.57
N GLN A 362 -2.13 -20.83 7.98
CA GLN A 362 -1.54 -22.15 8.16
C GLN A 362 -1.02 -22.67 6.81
N TYR A 363 0.30 -22.81 6.72
CA TYR A 363 1.01 -23.13 5.49
C TYR A 363 1.09 -24.64 5.29
N TYR A 364 0.80 -25.09 4.08
CA TYR A 364 0.94 -26.50 3.72
C TYR A 364 2.41 -26.93 3.74
N THR A 365 2.66 -28.21 3.95
CA THR A 365 3.91 -28.84 3.54
C THR A 365 3.96 -28.96 2.01
N ILE A 366 5.15 -29.15 1.44
CA ILE A 366 5.30 -29.41 -0.01
C ILE A 366 4.47 -30.63 -0.44
N ASP A 367 4.41 -31.68 0.40
CA ASP A 367 3.63 -32.89 0.09
C ASP A 367 2.12 -32.65 0.10
N GLU A 368 1.62 -31.77 0.99
CA GLU A 368 0.20 -31.39 1.01
C GLU A 368 -0.16 -30.54 -0.23
N GLU A 369 0.66 -29.55 -0.60
CA GLU A 369 0.43 -28.80 -1.84
C GLU A 369 0.52 -29.71 -3.08
N MET A 370 1.47 -30.65 -3.09
CA MET A 370 1.59 -31.63 -4.16
C MET A 370 0.28 -32.41 -4.35
N GLN A 371 -0.40 -32.81 -3.28
CA GLN A 371 -1.68 -33.53 -3.37
C GLN A 371 -2.83 -32.63 -3.85
N VAL A 372 -2.93 -31.40 -3.34
CA VAL A 372 -4.08 -30.53 -3.65
C VAL A 372 -3.94 -29.76 -4.96
N ALA A 373 -2.72 -29.56 -5.46
CA ALA A 373 -2.45 -28.77 -6.66
C ALA A 373 -1.44 -29.41 -7.61
N GLY A 374 -0.31 -29.92 -7.09
CA GLY A 374 0.76 -30.46 -7.92
C GLY A 374 0.33 -31.63 -8.82
N GLU A 375 -0.25 -32.69 -8.24
CA GLU A 375 -0.74 -33.87 -8.95
C GLU A 375 -1.83 -33.51 -9.98
N PRO A 376 -2.91 -32.78 -9.63
CA PRO A 376 -3.91 -32.33 -10.62
C PRO A 376 -3.30 -31.55 -11.79
N ILE A 377 -2.38 -30.62 -11.53
CA ILE A 377 -1.72 -29.83 -12.59
C ILE A 377 -0.88 -30.74 -13.50
N LEU A 378 -0.14 -31.69 -12.93
CA LEU A 378 0.66 -32.64 -13.72
C LEU A 378 -0.22 -33.59 -14.53
N GLU A 379 -1.39 -33.98 -14.02
CA GLU A 379 -2.36 -34.81 -14.74
C GLU A 379 -2.97 -34.05 -15.92
N GLU A 380 -3.48 -32.84 -15.68
CA GLU A 380 -4.09 -31.99 -16.71
C GLU A 380 -3.10 -31.67 -17.86
N THR A 381 -1.83 -31.49 -17.52
CA THR A 381 -0.75 -31.22 -18.48
C THR A 381 -0.07 -32.47 -19.05
N ASN A 382 -0.47 -33.68 -18.64
CA ASN A 382 0.18 -34.95 -18.99
C ASN A 382 1.69 -35.00 -18.66
N CYS A 383 2.12 -34.26 -17.63
CA CYS A 383 3.51 -34.21 -17.18
C CYS A 383 3.84 -35.24 -16.06
N THR A 384 2.87 -36.03 -15.59
CA THR A 384 3.06 -37.05 -14.54
C THR A 384 4.10 -38.13 -14.87
N VAL A 385 4.20 -38.53 -16.13
CA VAL A 385 5.14 -39.60 -16.59
C VAL A 385 6.45 -39.06 -17.17
N ALA A 386 6.63 -37.73 -17.17
CA ALA A 386 7.85 -37.12 -17.65
C ALA A 386 9.03 -37.46 -16.72
N GLU A 387 10.23 -37.58 -17.27
CA GLU A 387 11.46 -37.77 -16.48
C GLU A 387 11.68 -36.59 -15.51
N SER A 388 11.28 -35.39 -15.93
CA SER A 388 11.27 -34.16 -15.14
C SER A 388 9.92 -33.47 -15.32
N PRO A 389 9.00 -33.60 -14.36
CA PRO A 389 7.68 -32.96 -14.42
C PRO A 389 7.78 -31.43 -14.58
N VAL A 390 8.70 -30.79 -13.87
CA VAL A 390 8.92 -29.33 -13.98
C VAL A 390 9.42 -28.92 -15.37
N ASP A 391 10.31 -29.69 -16.00
CA ASP A 391 10.77 -29.38 -17.37
C ASP A 391 9.69 -29.62 -18.41
N CYS A 392 8.80 -30.59 -18.19
CA CYS A 392 7.61 -30.77 -19.01
C CYS A 392 6.69 -29.54 -18.93
N LEU A 393 6.39 -29.05 -17.73
CA LEU A 393 5.56 -27.86 -17.52
C LEU A 393 6.19 -26.59 -18.13
N ARG A 394 7.53 -26.48 -18.16
CA ARG A 394 8.25 -25.36 -18.79
C ARG A 394 8.05 -25.29 -20.31
N ASN A 395 7.56 -26.33 -20.95
CA ASN A 395 7.23 -26.29 -22.38
C ASN A 395 5.86 -25.65 -22.69
N TYR A 396 5.02 -25.43 -21.68
CA TYR A 396 3.75 -24.70 -21.81
C TYR A 396 3.98 -23.20 -21.78
N THR A 397 3.12 -22.40 -22.41
CA THR A 397 3.18 -20.94 -22.23
C THR A 397 2.68 -20.54 -20.84
N ALA A 398 3.11 -19.38 -20.33
CA ALA A 398 2.58 -18.82 -19.09
C ALA A 398 1.05 -18.75 -19.10
N SER A 399 0.45 -18.27 -20.20
CA SER A 399 -1.01 -18.21 -20.35
C SER A 399 -1.70 -19.57 -20.29
N ALA A 400 -1.06 -20.63 -20.80
CA ALA A 400 -1.60 -21.98 -20.72
C ALA A 400 -1.56 -22.52 -19.29
N ILE A 401 -0.48 -22.24 -18.55
CA ILE A 401 -0.37 -22.61 -17.13
C ILE A 401 -1.40 -21.86 -16.28
N THR A 402 -1.64 -20.57 -16.53
CA THR A 402 -2.63 -19.78 -15.77
C THR A 402 -4.08 -20.11 -16.12
N ALA A 403 -4.32 -20.85 -17.20
CA ALA A 403 -5.65 -21.23 -17.66
C ALA A 403 -6.06 -22.65 -17.24
N LEU A 404 -5.22 -23.33 -16.47
CA LEU A 404 -5.52 -24.65 -15.91
C LEU A 404 -6.68 -24.57 -14.91
N ASP A 405 -7.43 -25.67 -14.78
CA ASP A 405 -8.57 -25.75 -13.85
C ASP A 405 -8.09 -25.67 -12.39
N THR A 406 -6.93 -26.27 -12.10
CA THR A 406 -6.29 -26.21 -10.78
C THR A 406 -5.18 -25.15 -10.75
N THR A 407 -5.21 -24.28 -9.73
CA THR A 407 -4.19 -23.26 -9.52
C THR A 407 -3.43 -23.51 -8.21
N ALA A 408 -2.11 -23.66 -8.29
CA ALA A 408 -1.26 -23.63 -7.10
C ALA A 408 -1.17 -22.17 -6.61
N ARG A 409 -1.60 -21.91 -5.38
CA ARG A 409 -1.70 -20.56 -4.80
C ARG A 409 -1.35 -20.52 -3.31
N TYR A 410 -0.69 -21.56 -2.82
CA TYR A 410 -0.49 -21.77 -1.39
C TYR A 410 0.92 -21.38 -0.99
N LEU A 411 1.04 -20.82 0.21
CA LEU A 411 2.32 -20.72 0.88
C LEU A 411 2.66 -22.10 1.46
N VAL A 412 3.91 -22.50 1.32
CA VAL A 412 4.38 -23.81 1.80
C VAL A 412 5.55 -23.72 2.76
N VAL A 413 5.66 -24.69 3.67
CA VAL A 413 6.84 -24.87 4.52
C VAL A 413 7.96 -25.47 3.68
N ASP A 414 8.72 -24.60 3.01
CA ASP A 414 9.81 -24.96 2.10
C ASP A 414 11.18 -25.11 2.80
N GLY A 415 11.25 -24.79 4.09
CA GLY A 415 12.48 -24.82 4.89
C GLY A 415 13.48 -23.70 4.55
N THR A 416 13.13 -22.77 3.65
CA THR A 416 14.00 -21.68 3.20
C THR A 416 13.40 -20.31 3.48
N TYR A 417 12.19 -20.06 2.97
CA TYR A 417 11.43 -18.84 3.20
C TYR A 417 10.45 -19.01 4.35
N LEU A 418 9.86 -20.20 4.52
CA LEU A 418 9.00 -20.54 5.64
C LEU A 418 9.48 -21.85 6.27
N THR A 419 9.80 -21.79 7.56
CA THR A 419 10.36 -22.91 8.33
C THR A 419 9.39 -23.46 9.38
N SER A 420 8.23 -22.83 9.52
CA SER A 420 7.16 -23.20 10.44
C SER A 420 5.83 -23.21 9.69
N PRO A 421 4.84 -24.01 10.14
CA PRO A 421 3.52 -24.09 9.50
C PRO A 421 2.68 -22.82 9.71
N GLU A 422 3.10 -21.89 10.57
CA GLU A 422 2.42 -20.61 10.80
C GLU A 422 3.39 -19.60 11.43
N LEU A 423 2.93 -18.37 11.64
CA LEU A 423 3.65 -17.36 12.41
C LEU A 423 3.80 -17.82 13.87
N ASP A 424 5.04 -18.03 14.32
CA ASP A 424 5.31 -18.43 15.69
C ASP A 424 5.02 -17.28 16.66
N LEU A 425 3.93 -17.44 17.41
CA LEU A 425 3.47 -16.51 18.43
C LEU A 425 3.77 -17.00 19.86
N SER A 426 4.81 -17.82 20.06
CA SER A 426 5.27 -18.26 21.38
C SER A 426 6.22 -17.26 22.06
N PRO A 427 6.37 -17.27 23.41
CA PRO A 427 7.29 -16.36 24.12
C PRO A 427 8.78 -16.48 23.75
N SER A 428 9.20 -17.61 23.17
CA SER A 428 10.58 -17.87 22.75
C SER A 428 10.78 -17.74 21.25
N THR A 429 9.83 -17.11 20.56
CA THR A 429 9.82 -16.98 19.11
C THR A 429 11.00 -16.15 18.60
N ASP A 430 11.39 -16.44 17.36
CA ASP A 430 12.32 -15.62 16.57
C ASP A 430 11.60 -14.57 15.70
N THR A 431 10.27 -14.43 15.82
CA THR A 431 9.44 -13.44 15.13
C THR A 431 9.98 -12.01 15.32
N PRO A 432 10.00 -11.17 14.27
CA PRO A 432 10.45 -9.78 14.36
C PRO A 432 9.68 -8.98 15.43
N HIS A 433 10.43 -8.36 16.34
CA HIS A 433 9.89 -7.49 17.39
C HIS A 433 9.65 -6.07 16.84
N VAL A 434 8.55 -5.90 16.09
CA VAL A 434 8.16 -4.64 15.43
C VAL A 434 6.72 -4.25 15.75
N PRO A 435 6.37 -2.94 15.81
CA PRO A 435 4.98 -2.52 15.94
C PRO A 435 4.12 -3.07 14.80
N VAL A 436 2.91 -3.51 15.15
CA VAL A 436 1.92 -4.04 14.20
C VAL A 436 0.63 -3.22 14.27
N MET A 437 0.04 -2.93 13.11
CA MET A 437 -1.34 -2.51 12.99
C MET A 437 -2.10 -3.57 12.19
N MET A 438 -3.31 -3.93 12.62
CA MET A 438 -4.11 -4.91 11.91
C MET A 438 -5.59 -4.65 12.12
N GLY A 439 -6.44 -5.21 11.26
CA GLY A 439 -7.87 -5.00 11.39
C GLY A 439 -8.64 -5.56 10.22
N ILE A 440 -9.96 -5.48 10.32
CA ILE A 440 -10.90 -6.10 9.40
C ILE A 440 -11.93 -5.10 8.88
N MET A 441 -12.66 -5.49 7.85
CA MET A 441 -13.95 -4.93 7.51
C MET A 441 -15.02 -5.64 8.36
N ARG A 442 -16.06 -4.92 8.80
CA ARG A 442 -17.11 -5.52 9.66
C ARG A 442 -17.74 -6.78 9.04
N ASP A 443 -17.85 -6.83 7.71
CA ASP A 443 -18.48 -7.92 6.97
C ASP A 443 -17.53 -8.53 5.92
N ASP A 444 -16.23 -8.66 6.23
CA ASP A 444 -15.22 -9.25 5.34
C ASP A 444 -15.69 -10.56 4.70
N GLY A 445 -16.27 -11.46 5.50
CA GLY A 445 -16.72 -12.78 5.06
C GLY A 445 -17.89 -12.76 4.08
N ALA A 446 -18.60 -11.63 3.92
CA ALA A 446 -19.67 -11.50 2.94
C ALA A 446 -19.19 -11.66 1.49
N ALA A 447 -17.91 -11.39 1.21
CA ALA A 447 -17.30 -11.57 -0.10
C ALA A 447 -16.77 -13.00 -0.35
N PHE A 448 -16.80 -13.87 0.66
CA PHE A 448 -16.20 -15.22 0.61
C PHE A 448 -17.20 -16.35 0.75
N ILE A 449 -18.49 -16.04 0.66
CA ILE A 449 -19.60 -16.99 0.63
C ILE A 449 -20.44 -16.71 -0.60
N ASP A 450 -21.21 -17.69 -1.07
CA ASP A 450 -22.19 -17.52 -2.13
C ASP A 450 -23.41 -16.68 -1.67
N TYR A 451 -24.34 -16.39 -2.58
CA TYR A 451 -25.65 -15.85 -2.21
C TYR A 451 -26.71 -16.96 -2.11
N PRO A 452 -27.47 -17.07 -1.00
CA PRO A 452 -28.41 -18.17 -0.79
C PRO A 452 -29.52 -18.27 -1.85
N SER A 453 -29.84 -19.50 -2.23
CA SER A 453 -30.95 -19.81 -3.12
C SER A 453 -32.31 -19.72 -2.42
N ALA A 454 -33.36 -19.42 -3.17
CA ALA A 454 -34.71 -19.33 -2.62
C ALA A 454 -35.17 -20.66 -1.99
N GLY A 455 -35.54 -20.63 -0.71
CA GLY A 455 -36.01 -21.81 0.04
C GLY A 455 -34.89 -22.67 0.63
N GLU A 456 -33.64 -22.26 0.47
CA GLU A 456 -32.50 -22.92 1.08
C GLU A 456 -32.54 -22.85 2.62
N ASN A 457 -31.95 -23.84 3.28
CA ASN A 457 -31.83 -23.87 4.73
C ASN A 457 -30.44 -23.37 5.16
N ILE A 458 -30.37 -22.54 6.20
CA ILE A 458 -29.10 -22.00 6.71
C ILE A 458 -28.05 -23.07 7.03
N SER A 459 -28.43 -24.23 7.59
CA SER A 459 -27.47 -25.29 7.89
C SER A 459 -26.87 -25.91 6.64
N THR A 460 -27.66 -26.04 5.57
CA THR A 460 -27.21 -26.51 4.26
C THR A 460 -26.27 -25.47 3.66
N PHE A 461 -26.71 -24.21 3.60
CA PHE A 461 -25.94 -23.11 3.05
C PHE A 461 -24.57 -22.95 3.73
N LEU A 462 -24.51 -23.01 5.07
CA LEU A 462 -23.25 -22.97 5.80
C LEU A 462 -22.34 -24.13 5.41
N THR A 463 -22.87 -25.35 5.29
CA THR A 463 -22.07 -26.53 4.95
C THR A 463 -21.53 -26.45 3.52
N GLU A 464 -22.32 -25.94 2.57
CA GLU A 464 -21.90 -25.75 1.17
C GLU A 464 -20.82 -24.69 1.01
N ASN A 465 -20.72 -23.74 1.95
CA ASN A 465 -19.68 -22.71 2.00
C ASN A 465 -18.53 -23.07 2.98
N ASP A 466 -18.41 -24.35 3.37
CA ASP A 466 -17.41 -24.86 4.31
C ASP A 466 -17.41 -24.18 5.70
N LEU A 467 -18.55 -23.57 6.08
CA LEU A 467 -18.75 -22.92 7.37
C LEU A 467 -19.38 -23.90 8.41
N PRO A 468 -19.01 -23.79 9.70
CA PRO A 468 -19.39 -24.76 10.71
C PRO A 468 -20.87 -24.60 11.15
N ALA A 469 -21.81 -25.28 10.49
CA ALA A 469 -23.23 -25.24 10.85
C ALA A 469 -23.54 -25.60 12.32
N SER A 470 -22.63 -26.31 13.00
CA SER A 470 -22.72 -26.62 14.43
C SER A 470 -22.86 -25.38 15.33
N VAL A 471 -22.33 -24.21 14.93
CA VAL A 471 -22.39 -22.99 15.75
C VAL A 471 -23.81 -22.45 15.94
N LEU A 472 -24.75 -22.82 15.06
CA LEU A 472 -26.15 -22.43 15.19
C LEU A 472 -26.77 -22.96 16.50
N THR A 473 -26.29 -24.09 17.01
CA THR A 473 -26.79 -24.70 18.25
C THR A 473 -26.40 -23.93 19.52
N THR A 474 -25.41 -23.04 19.42
CA THR A 474 -24.93 -22.23 20.55
C THR A 474 -25.88 -21.08 20.90
N GLY A 475 -26.71 -20.65 19.95
CA GLY A 475 -27.53 -19.44 20.08
C GLY A 475 -26.77 -18.12 19.93
N LEU A 476 -25.46 -18.15 19.71
CA LEU A 476 -24.61 -16.95 19.56
C LEU A 476 -24.63 -16.36 18.14
N PHE A 477 -25.04 -17.16 17.17
CA PHE A 477 -25.32 -16.75 15.78
C PHE A 477 -26.81 -16.94 15.47
N PRO A 478 -27.69 -16.10 16.05
CA PRO A 478 -29.13 -16.23 15.79
C PRO A 478 -29.41 -15.95 14.32
N ASN A 479 -30.22 -16.81 13.70
CA ASN A 479 -30.69 -16.55 12.34
C ASN A 479 -31.51 -15.27 12.32
N ALA A 480 -31.20 -14.37 11.39
CA ALA A 480 -32.02 -13.18 11.16
C ALA A 480 -33.48 -13.58 10.81
N ALA A 481 -34.42 -12.73 11.20
CA ALA A 481 -35.85 -12.96 11.04
C ALA A 481 -36.51 -11.74 10.40
N GLY A 482 -36.07 -11.42 9.20
CA GLY A 482 -36.56 -10.34 8.36
C GLY A 482 -37.63 -10.79 7.35
N PRO A 483 -38.07 -9.87 6.48
CA PRO A 483 -39.03 -10.18 5.42
C PRO A 483 -38.40 -10.93 4.23
N ASN A 484 -37.07 -11.04 4.17
CA ASN A 484 -36.34 -11.64 3.06
C ASN A 484 -35.48 -12.81 3.58
N ALA A 485 -36.02 -14.02 3.46
CA ALA A 485 -35.38 -15.22 3.99
C ALA A 485 -33.98 -15.50 3.42
N THR A 486 -33.71 -15.19 2.14
CA THR A 486 -32.36 -15.40 1.58
C THR A 486 -31.37 -14.38 2.13
N LEU A 487 -31.79 -13.13 2.28
CA LEU A 487 -30.97 -12.10 2.93
C LEU A 487 -30.73 -12.42 4.41
N ASP A 488 -31.70 -13.01 5.11
CA ASP A 488 -31.56 -13.40 6.51
C ASP A 488 -30.50 -14.51 6.69
N ILE A 489 -30.53 -15.51 5.81
CA ILE A 489 -29.50 -16.56 5.75
C ILE A 489 -28.14 -15.95 5.43
N PHE A 490 -28.08 -15.07 4.42
CA PHE A 490 -26.84 -14.40 4.01
C PHE A 490 -26.25 -13.57 5.15
N ASN A 491 -27.08 -12.79 5.88
CA ASN A 491 -26.65 -11.97 7.00
C ASN A 491 -25.97 -12.80 8.09
N THR A 492 -26.64 -13.86 8.52
CA THR A 492 -26.11 -14.75 9.56
C THR A 492 -24.84 -15.46 9.10
N SER A 493 -24.81 -15.89 7.84
CA SER A 493 -23.68 -16.63 7.28
C SER A 493 -22.48 -15.72 6.98
N ALA A 494 -22.69 -14.48 6.56
CA ALA A 494 -21.64 -13.47 6.36
C ALA A 494 -20.96 -13.10 7.69
N ARG A 495 -21.73 -13.00 8.77
CA ARG A 495 -21.18 -12.84 10.12
C ARG A 495 -20.35 -14.05 10.55
N ILE A 496 -20.87 -15.27 10.38
CA ILE A 496 -20.10 -16.50 10.65
C ILE A 496 -18.83 -16.56 9.80
N GLY A 497 -18.91 -16.22 8.51
CA GLY A 497 -17.78 -16.16 7.60
C GLY A 497 -16.73 -15.14 8.04
N THR A 498 -17.17 -13.94 8.43
CA THR A 498 -16.27 -12.89 8.93
C THR A 498 -15.55 -13.33 10.20
N ASP A 499 -16.29 -13.89 11.16
CA ASP A 499 -15.73 -14.32 12.43
C ASP A 499 -14.76 -15.50 12.23
N SER A 500 -15.13 -16.47 11.39
CA SER A 500 -14.35 -17.68 11.18
C SER A 500 -13.14 -17.52 10.26
N MET A 501 -13.14 -16.57 9.33
CA MET A 501 -12.05 -16.39 8.35
C MET A 501 -11.17 -15.15 8.61
N PHE A 502 -11.63 -14.19 9.42
CA PHE A 502 -10.95 -12.91 9.64
C PHE A 502 -10.88 -12.52 11.12
N ARG A 503 -12.02 -12.14 11.73
CA ARG A 503 -12.05 -11.49 13.07
C ARG A 503 -11.32 -12.32 14.12
N CYS A 504 -11.72 -13.57 14.31
CA CYS A 504 -11.28 -14.34 15.46
C CYS A 504 -9.79 -14.67 15.42
N ILE A 505 -9.26 -15.00 14.25
CA ILE A 505 -7.84 -15.34 14.11
C ILE A 505 -6.92 -14.11 14.20
N ASP A 506 -7.41 -12.97 13.72
CA ASP A 506 -6.69 -11.70 13.79
C ASP A 506 -6.69 -11.14 15.21
N GLU A 507 -7.83 -11.16 15.91
CA GLU A 507 -7.91 -10.80 17.33
C GLU A 507 -7.07 -11.74 18.20
N ALA A 508 -7.07 -13.05 17.93
CA ALA A 508 -6.20 -14.00 18.63
C ALA A 508 -4.71 -13.75 18.34
N THR A 509 -4.36 -13.36 17.11
CA THR A 509 -2.99 -12.95 16.75
C THR A 509 -2.56 -11.74 17.55
N GLY A 510 -3.38 -10.68 17.61
CA GLY A 510 -3.11 -9.49 18.40
C GLY A 510 -3.02 -9.78 19.91
N TYR A 511 -3.94 -10.61 20.42
CA TYR A 511 -3.94 -11.06 21.81
C TYR A 511 -2.66 -11.80 22.19
N ALA A 512 -2.24 -12.78 21.39
CA ALA A 512 -1.02 -13.54 21.63
C ALA A 512 0.23 -12.66 21.48
N GLY A 513 0.24 -11.75 20.50
CA GLY A 513 1.32 -10.80 20.28
C GLY A 513 1.59 -9.91 21.49
N VAL A 514 0.54 -9.43 22.16
CA VAL A 514 0.64 -8.65 23.41
C VAL A 514 1.00 -9.53 24.60
N THR A 515 0.27 -10.64 24.78
CA THR A 515 0.38 -11.52 25.97
C THR A 515 1.75 -12.20 26.06
N ASN A 516 2.32 -12.60 24.92
CA ASN A 516 3.65 -13.22 24.85
C ASN A 516 4.77 -12.19 24.60
N HIS A 517 4.45 -10.88 24.63
CA HIS A 517 5.41 -9.78 24.45
C HIS A 517 6.21 -9.83 23.13
N ILE A 518 5.56 -10.27 22.05
CA ILE A 518 6.19 -10.44 20.74
C ILE A 518 6.26 -9.14 19.99
N PHE A 519 5.17 -8.36 20.02
CA PHE A 519 5.10 -7.06 19.39
C PHE A 519 5.18 -5.96 20.47
N PRO A 520 6.01 -4.92 20.28
CA PRO A 520 6.10 -3.82 21.23
C PRO A 520 4.79 -3.04 21.35
N GLU A 521 4.05 -2.91 20.24
CA GLU A 521 2.74 -2.26 20.18
C GLU A 521 1.88 -2.98 19.13
N VAL A 522 0.61 -3.20 19.45
CA VAL A 522 -0.39 -3.75 18.51
C VAL A 522 -1.59 -2.83 18.47
N TYR A 523 -1.92 -2.30 17.29
CA TYR A 523 -3.12 -1.50 17.08
C TYR A 523 -4.14 -2.30 16.28
N PHE A 524 -5.37 -2.36 16.76
CA PHE A 524 -6.45 -3.07 16.07
C PHE A 524 -7.52 -2.09 15.55
N TYR A 525 -8.14 -2.40 14.40
CA TYR A 525 -9.28 -1.65 13.89
C TYR A 525 -10.37 -2.54 13.29
N GLU A 526 -11.57 -1.96 13.15
CA GLU A 526 -12.64 -2.50 12.31
C GLU A 526 -13.28 -1.36 11.52
N PHE A 527 -13.40 -1.51 10.19
CA PHE A 527 -14.20 -0.61 9.37
C PHE A 527 -15.69 -0.93 9.44
N ASN A 528 -16.46 0.07 9.88
CA ASN A 528 -17.93 0.06 9.81
C ASN A 528 -18.46 1.10 8.80
N ARG A 529 -17.60 1.62 7.94
CA ARG A 529 -17.93 2.49 6.82
C ARG A 529 -17.00 2.14 5.67
N SER A 530 -17.54 1.63 4.57
CA SER A 530 -16.75 1.13 3.44
C SER A 530 -17.12 1.85 2.16
N TYR A 531 -16.22 1.81 1.18
CA TYR A 531 -16.48 2.20 -0.19
C TYR A 531 -16.09 1.05 -1.11
N GLU A 532 -17.09 0.32 -1.60
CA GLU A 532 -16.87 -0.93 -2.33
C GLU A 532 -16.14 -0.72 -3.66
N LEU A 533 -15.27 -1.67 -4.02
CA LEU A 533 -14.57 -1.65 -5.30
C LEU A 533 -15.47 -2.32 -6.35
N ALA A 534 -15.78 -1.60 -7.43
CA ALA A 534 -16.72 -2.10 -8.45
C ALA A 534 -16.34 -3.47 -9.07
N SER A 535 -15.07 -3.85 -9.01
CA SER A 535 -14.54 -5.12 -9.51
C SER A 535 -14.42 -6.23 -8.46
N GLN A 536 -14.74 -5.98 -7.19
CA GLN A 536 -14.54 -6.93 -6.08
C GLN A 536 -15.84 -7.27 -5.32
N ASP A 537 -16.99 -7.19 -5.99
CA ASP A 537 -18.29 -7.52 -5.40
C ASP A 537 -18.88 -8.82 -6.00
N PRO A 538 -18.61 -9.99 -5.41
CA PRO A 538 -19.07 -11.28 -5.93
C PRO A 538 -20.57 -11.53 -5.71
N ASN A 539 -21.20 -10.86 -4.73
CA ASN A 539 -22.59 -11.11 -4.34
C ASN A 539 -23.57 -10.00 -4.79
N GLY A 540 -23.13 -9.18 -5.75
CA GLY A 540 -23.89 -8.02 -6.23
C GLY A 540 -24.10 -6.98 -5.14
N HIS A 541 -25.00 -6.01 -5.36
CA HIS A 541 -25.02 -4.73 -4.63
C HIS A 541 -25.25 -4.74 -3.09
N VAL A 542 -25.12 -5.87 -2.38
CA VAL A 542 -25.18 -5.98 -0.92
C VAL A 542 -24.10 -5.16 -0.21
N CYS A 543 -22.94 -4.99 -0.84
CA CYS A 543 -21.82 -4.23 -0.31
C CYS A 543 -21.94 -2.70 -0.54
N TYR A 544 -22.98 -2.26 -1.24
CA TYR A 544 -23.20 -0.85 -1.56
C TYR A 544 -24.15 -0.20 -0.55
N ALA A 545 -23.80 1.01 -0.13
CA ALA A 545 -24.70 1.85 0.65
C ALA A 545 -26.01 2.07 -0.14
N PRO A 546 -27.21 1.86 0.45
CA PRO A 546 -28.47 1.99 -0.26
C PRO A 546 -28.70 3.43 -0.69
N ALA A 547 -29.03 3.66 -1.96
CA ALA A 547 -29.35 4.99 -2.45
C ALA A 547 -30.69 5.49 -1.90
N THR A 548 -30.73 6.77 -1.53
CA THR A 548 -31.96 7.46 -1.15
C THR A 548 -32.15 8.70 -2.02
N THR A 549 -33.32 9.35 -1.92
CA THR A 549 -33.54 10.63 -2.61
C THR A 549 -32.53 11.71 -2.17
N ALA A 550 -32.10 11.68 -0.91
CA ALA A 550 -31.13 12.64 -0.38
C ALA A 550 -29.68 12.28 -0.76
N TYR A 551 -29.38 10.97 -0.83
CA TYR A 551 -28.06 10.44 -1.13
C TYR A 551 -28.13 9.47 -2.32
N PRO A 552 -28.17 10.00 -3.56
CA PRO A 552 -28.36 9.18 -4.77
C PRO A 552 -27.18 8.26 -5.08
N HIS A 553 -26.00 8.53 -4.49
CA HIS A 553 -24.79 7.71 -4.62
C HIS A 553 -24.66 6.65 -3.51
N GLY A 554 -25.69 6.50 -2.68
CA GLY A 554 -25.69 5.63 -1.50
C GLY A 554 -25.66 6.44 -0.22
N ASP A 555 -26.45 6.05 0.79
CA ASP A 555 -26.49 6.66 2.12
C ASP A 555 -25.67 5.80 3.10
N PRO A 556 -24.45 6.22 3.48
CA PRO A 556 -23.59 5.42 4.36
C PRO A 556 -24.11 5.33 5.80
N SER A 557 -25.15 6.08 6.16
CA SER A 557 -25.81 6.00 7.48
C SER A 557 -26.83 4.85 7.57
N LEU A 558 -27.25 4.30 6.44
CA LEU A 558 -28.11 3.12 6.39
C LEU A 558 -27.29 1.83 6.52
N GLU A 559 -27.97 0.75 6.85
CA GLU A 559 -27.36 -0.58 6.99
C GLU A 559 -27.07 -1.20 5.61
N TYR A 560 -25.86 -1.72 5.45
CA TYR A 560 -25.36 -2.47 4.27
C TYR A 560 -24.10 -3.23 4.68
N TYR A 561 -23.66 -4.19 3.88
CA TYR A 561 -22.46 -4.98 4.21
C TYR A 561 -21.19 -4.16 3.95
N LYS A 562 -20.30 -4.11 4.94
CA LYS A 562 -18.97 -3.50 4.86
C LYS A 562 -18.02 -4.59 4.40
N CYS A 563 -18.04 -4.85 3.11
CA CYS A 563 -17.34 -5.99 2.53
C CYS A 563 -15.84 -5.77 2.41
N HIS A 564 -15.15 -6.87 2.12
CA HIS A 564 -13.71 -6.97 1.94
C HIS A 564 -13.18 -5.94 0.93
N SER A 565 -12.01 -5.36 1.24
CA SER A 565 -11.33 -4.34 0.41
C SER A 565 -12.00 -2.96 0.33
N GLY A 566 -13.14 -2.77 1.00
CA GLY A 566 -13.85 -1.49 1.01
C GLY A 566 -13.13 -0.35 1.76
N ASP A 567 -11.93 -0.59 2.30
CA ASP A 567 -11.03 0.38 2.93
C ASP A 567 -10.01 0.99 1.96
N LEU A 568 -9.75 0.36 0.80
CA LEU A 568 -8.61 0.68 -0.05
C LEU A 568 -8.65 2.10 -0.64
N TYR A 569 -9.81 2.58 -1.09
CA TYR A 569 -9.95 3.97 -1.56
C TYR A 569 -9.54 4.96 -0.47
N TYR A 570 -10.02 4.76 0.75
CA TYR A 570 -9.77 5.67 1.86
C TYR A 570 -8.32 5.67 2.30
N MET A 571 -7.73 4.49 2.36
CA MET A 571 -6.37 4.29 2.83
C MET A 571 -5.36 5.01 1.92
N PHE A 572 -5.59 4.97 0.60
CA PHE A 572 -4.72 5.63 -0.38
C PHE A 572 -5.16 7.07 -0.72
N GLY A 573 -6.37 7.49 -0.35
CA GLY A 573 -6.90 8.82 -0.61
C GLY A 573 -7.29 9.02 -2.08
N ASN A 574 -7.90 8.00 -2.69
CA ASN A 574 -8.08 7.93 -4.14
C ASN A 574 -9.53 8.07 -4.61
N LEU A 575 -10.50 8.41 -3.74
CA LEU A 575 -11.90 8.58 -4.17
C LEU A 575 -12.01 9.60 -5.31
N ARG A 576 -11.53 10.83 -5.12
CA ARG A 576 -11.62 11.87 -6.15
C ARG A 576 -10.72 11.62 -7.35
N ARG A 577 -9.53 11.10 -7.10
CA ARG A 577 -8.59 10.67 -8.15
C ARG A 577 -9.24 9.72 -9.15
N LEU A 578 -10.10 8.82 -8.66
CA LEU A 578 -10.81 7.80 -9.44
C LEU A 578 -12.27 8.17 -9.70
N ASN A 579 -12.58 9.47 -9.64
CA ASN A 579 -13.88 10.04 -9.95
C ASN A 579 -15.04 9.38 -9.18
N GLN A 580 -14.77 8.90 -7.97
CA GLN A 580 -15.79 8.34 -7.08
C GLN A 580 -16.56 9.48 -6.42
N PRO A 581 -17.91 9.47 -6.45
CA PRO A 581 -18.71 10.48 -5.81
C PRO A 581 -18.60 10.41 -4.28
N PHE A 582 -18.51 11.57 -3.63
CA PHE A 582 -18.77 11.62 -2.19
C PHE A 582 -20.24 11.35 -1.93
N ARG A 583 -20.51 10.39 -1.03
CA ARG A 583 -21.86 9.91 -0.73
C ARG A 583 -22.59 10.80 0.27
N ASP A 584 -21.85 11.43 1.18
CA ASP A 584 -22.34 12.40 2.15
C ASP A 584 -21.26 13.47 2.44
N GLU A 585 -21.52 14.40 3.36
CA GLU A 585 -20.58 15.45 3.78
C GLU A 585 -19.36 14.94 4.58
N TYR A 586 -19.36 13.67 4.99
CA TYR A 586 -18.35 13.07 5.85
C TYR A 586 -17.34 12.23 5.08
N GLU A 587 -17.60 11.92 3.81
CA GLU A 587 -16.75 11.08 2.97
C GLU A 587 -15.30 11.60 2.91
N LEU A 588 -15.13 12.88 2.58
CA LEU A 588 -13.79 13.50 2.49
C LEU A 588 -13.09 13.60 3.84
N PRO A 589 -13.71 14.15 4.91
CA PRO A 589 -13.08 14.13 6.23
C PRO A 589 -12.72 12.74 6.74
N PHE A 590 -13.52 11.71 6.40
CA PHE A 590 -13.25 10.33 6.76
C PHE A 590 -12.05 9.76 6.01
N GLU A 591 -12.01 9.93 4.67
CA GLU A 591 -10.87 9.55 3.82
C GLU A 591 -9.56 10.20 4.31
N GLN A 592 -9.59 11.52 4.54
CA GLN A 592 -8.45 12.27 5.06
C GLN A 592 -7.95 11.71 6.40
N TYR A 593 -8.86 11.39 7.34
CA TYR A 593 -8.49 10.84 8.63
C TYR A 593 -7.91 9.42 8.54
N VAL A 594 -8.48 8.56 7.68
CA VAL A 594 -7.98 7.20 7.45
C VAL A 594 -6.56 7.25 6.89
N LEU A 595 -6.33 7.98 5.80
CA LEU A 595 -5.01 8.13 5.19
C LEU A 595 -3.99 8.68 6.21
N ASP A 596 -4.35 9.74 6.94
CA ASP A 596 -3.46 10.36 7.92
C ASP A 596 -3.10 9.41 9.07
N SER A 597 -4.03 8.51 9.45
CA SER A 597 -3.79 7.50 10.48
C SER A 597 -2.79 6.44 10.02
N TRP A 598 -2.93 5.93 8.78
CA TRP A 598 -1.96 5.00 8.18
C TRP A 598 -0.59 5.66 8.04
N ALA A 599 -0.55 6.88 7.51
CA ALA A 599 0.68 7.62 7.35
C ALA A 599 1.35 7.91 8.70
N SER A 600 0.57 8.20 9.76
CA SER A 600 1.11 8.36 11.11
C SER A 600 1.78 7.08 11.63
N PHE A 601 1.14 5.92 11.42
CA PHE A 601 1.73 4.65 11.81
C PHE A 601 3.02 4.35 11.04
N ILE A 602 3.05 4.60 9.74
CA ILE A 602 4.24 4.44 8.90
C ILE A 602 5.38 5.33 9.41
N ARG A 603 5.08 6.59 9.76
CA ARG A 603 6.10 7.54 10.25
C ARG A 603 6.60 7.24 11.65
N THR A 604 5.69 6.90 12.56
CA THR A 604 5.97 6.94 14.01
C THR A 604 5.81 5.59 14.70
N GLY A 605 4.99 4.68 14.17
CA GLY A 605 4.54 3.46 14.84
C GLY A 605 3.28 3.64 15.68
N SER A 606 2.70 4.84 15.70
CA SER A 606 1.39 5.13 16.29
C SER A 606 0.45 5.61 15.19
N PRO A 607 -0.76 5.03 15.07
CA PRO A 607 -1.73 5.47 14.06
C PRO A 607 -2.49 6.72 14.49
N THR A 608 -2.25 7.29 15.68
CA THR A 608 -2.79 8.60 16.05
C THR A 608 -2.01 9.69 15.32
N PRO A 609 -2.63 10.51 14.44
CA PRO A 609 -1.95 11.61 13.78
C PRO A 609 -1.47 12.69 14.77
N ASP A 610 -0.29 13.25 14.53
CA ASP A 610 0.26 14.35 15.33
C ASP A 610 -0.46 15.67 15.02
N LEU A 611 -1.11 16.25 16.03
CA LEU A 611 -1.84 17.52 15.90
C LEU A 611 -0.96 18.68 15.44
N ALA A 612 0.31 18.72 15.85
CA ALA A 612 1.22 19.80 15.45
C ALA A 612 1.56 19.70 13.95
N LEU A 613 1.79 18.49 13.44
CA LEU A 613 1.97 18.24 12.01
C LEU A 613 0.69 18.60 11.23
N LEU A 614 -0.48 18.14 11.68
CA LEU A 614 -1.74 18.43 10.99
C LEU A 614 -2.02 19.92 10.92
N GLN A 615 -1.74 20.67 11.99
CA GLN A 615 -1.88 22.13 12.01
C GLN A 615 -0.93 22.79 11.01
N ALA A 616 0.36 22.42 11.04
CA ALA A 616 1.36 22.96 10.12
C ALA A 616 1.04 22.65 8.65
N ARG A 617 0.42 21.50 8.36
CA ARG A 617 -0.04 21.13 7.03
C ARG A 617 -1.41 21.72 6.68
N GLY A 618 -2.07 22.43 7.59
CA GLY A 618 -3.42 22.97 7.40
C GLY A 618 -4.54 21.93 7.32
N TYR A 619 -4.31 20.69 7.78
CA TYR A 619 -5.26 19.58 7.71
C TYR A 619 -6.32 19.67 8.81
N ALA A 620 -7.21 20.66 8.68
CA ALA A 620 -8.21 21.02 9.68
C ALA A 620 -9.25 19.92 9.95
N ASN A 621 -9.69 19.20 8.91
CA ASN A 621 -10.66 18.10 9.05
C ASN A 621 -10.11 17.00 9.97
N THR A 622 -8.94 16.46 9.65
CA THR A 622 -8.27 15.45 10.47
C THR A 622 -7.98 15.98 11.88
N SER A 623 -7.54 17.24 12.01
CA SER A 623 -7.27 17.86 13.32
C SER A 623 -8.50 17.82 14.23
N ARG A 624 -9.67 18.17 13.68
CA ARG A 624 -10.95 18.11 14.38
C ARG A 624 -11.31 16.68 14.77
N VAL A 625 -11.19 15.72 13.85
CA VAL A 625 -11.49 14.32 14.14
C VAL A 625 -10.58 13.76 15.23
N VAL A 626 -9.28 14.05 15.20
CA VAL A 626 -8.34 13.61 16.26
C VAL A 626 -8.71 14.20 17.63
N GLN A 627 -9.13 15.47 17.67
CA GLN A 627 -9.60 16.12 18.90
C GLN A 627 -10.91 15.53 19.44
N GLU A 628 -11.84 15.18 18.56
CA GLU A 628 -13.15 14.61 18.91
C GLU A 628 -13.05 13.12 19.31
N SER A 629 -12.29 12.33 18.55
CA SER A 629 -12.18 10.86 18.68
C SER A 629 -11.10 10.41 19.67
N GLY A 630 -10.21 11.31 20.09
CA GLY A 630 -9.09 11.02 20.97
C GLY A 630 -8.03 10.11 20.36
N ALA A 631 -7.02 9.73 21.15
CA ALA A 631 -5.93 8.87 20.71
C ALA A 631 -6.40 7.45 20.38
N TRP A 632 -5.82 6.85 19.33
CA TRP A 632 -6.01 5.43 19.01
C TRP A 632 -5.11 4.65 19.95
N ARG A 633 -5.73 3.88 20.85
CA ARG A 633 -5.03 3.16 21.89
C ARG A 633 -4.61 1.77 21.37
N PRO A 634 -3.37 1.34 21.63
CA PRO A 634 -2.94 -0.01 21.31
C PRO A 634 -3.62 -1.02 22.27
N LEU A 635 -3.66 -2.28 21.85
CA LEU A 635 -4.04 -3.40 22.70
C LEU A 635 -3.10 -3.47 23.91
N LYS A 636 -3.67 -3.70 25.09
CA LYS A 636 -2.92 -3.92 26.33
C LYS A 636 -3.57 -5.03 27.13
N GLU A 637 -2.78 -5.71 27.96
CA GLU A 637 -3.32 -6.72 28.87
C GLU A 637 -4.42 -6.10 29.75
N GLY A 638 -5.64 -6.63 29.64
CA GLY A 638 -6.84 -6.11 30.31
C GLY A 638 -7.59 -4.97 29.58
N ASP A 639 -7.09 -4.47 28.45
CA ASP A 639 -7.77 -3.52 27.55
C ASP A 639 -7.54 -3.96 26.09
N TYR A 640 -8.33 -4.93 25.65
CA TYR A 640 -8.39 -5.38 24.27
C TYR A 640 -9.45 -4.58 23.53
N SER A 641 -9.02 -3.45 22.98
CA SER A 641 -9.89 -2.53 22.24
C SER A 641 -9.35 -2.20 20.86
N LEU A 642 -10.26 -1.96 19.94
CA LEU A 642 -10.01 -1.57 18.56
C LEU A 642 -10.46 -0.13 18.29
N ARG A 643 -9.98 0.43 17.19
CA ARG A 643 -10.56 1.63 16.58
C ARG A 643 -11.66 1.23 15.61
N ARG A 644 -12.89 1.64 15.89
CA ARG A 644 -14.02 1.51 14.97
C ARG A 644 -13.98 2.67 13.98
N PHE A 645 -13.74 2.37 12.70
CA PHE A 645 -13.83 3.32 11.60
C PHE A 645 -15.29 3.43 11.14
N GLN A 646 -16.05 4.15 11.96
CA GLN A 646 -17.34 4.75 11.64
C GLN A 646 -17.14 6.26 11.52
N TRP A 647 -18.16 7.01 11.09
CA TRP A 647 -18.17 8.46 11.26
C TRP A 647 -19.01 8.91 12.48
N PRO A 648 -18.43 9.63 13.46
CA PRO A 648 -16.99 9.78 13.70
C PRO A 648 -16.35 8.47 14.24
N PRO A 649 -15.03 8.30 14.13
CA PRO A 649 -14.35 7.10 14.61
C PRO A 649 -14.25 7.10 16.15
N TYR A 650 -14.27 5.92 16.77
CA TYR A 650 -14.21 5.80 18.23
C TYR A 650 -13.50 4.51 18.67
N GLN A 651 -12.98 4.48 19.90
CA GLN A 651 -12.37 3.26 20.46
C GLN A 651 -13.48 2.38 21.08
N ALA A 652 -13.47 1.08 20.77
CA ALA A 652 -14.44 0.10 21.27
C ALA A 652 -13.72 -1.16 21.77
N PRO A 653 -14.24 -1.88 22.78
CA PRO A 653 -13.71 -3.21 23.11
C PRO A 653 -13.90 -4.17 21.92
N PHE A 654 -13.11 -5.25 21.88
CA PHE A 654 -13.43 -6.39 21.03
C PHE A 654 -14.85 -6.89 21.30
N ASP A 655 -15.58 -7.15 20.24
CA ASP A 655 -16.88 -7.80 20.24
C ASP A 655 -16.73 -9.24 19.73
N GLU A 656 -17.82 -10.01 19.73
CA GLU A 656 -17.83 -11.39 19.21
C GLU A 656 -16.86 -12.38 19.91
N VAL A 657 -16.32 -12.05 21.10
CA VAL A 657 -15.38 -12.92 21.83
C VAL A 657 -15.98 -14.30 22.17
N GLU A 658 -17.26 -14.36 22.52
CA GLU A 658 -17.98 -15.62 22.78
C GLU A 658 -18.21 -16.42 21.49
N GLN A 659 -18.51 -15.72 20.39
CA GLN A 659 -18.68 -16.28 19.05
C GLN A 659 -17.38 -16.91 18.55
N CYS A 660 -16.26 -16.21 18.73
CA CYS A 660 -14.93 -16.76 18.45
C CYS A 660 -14.62 -18.01 19.27
N THR A 661 -15.04 -18.04 20.54
CA THR A 661 -14.91 -19.23 21.39
C THR A 661 -15.77 -20.40 20.87
N ALA A 662 -17.01 -20.13 20.44
CA ALA A 662 -17.89 -21.13 19.83
C ALA A 662 -17.38 -21.68 18.49
N LEU A 663 -16.59 -20.89 17.76
CA LEU A 663 -15.89 -21.30 16.53
C LEU A 663 -14.58 -22.06 16.80
N ASN A 664 -14.21 -22.30 18.06
CA ASN A 664 -12.89 -22.82 18.48
C ASN A 664 -11.70 -21.94 18.06
N LEU A 665 -11.94 -20.63 17.93
CA LEU A 665 -10.95 -19.60 17.60
C LEU A 665 -10.92 -18.51 18.68
N SER A 666 -11.00 -18.89 19.96
CA SER A 666 -10.96 -17.94 21.08
C SER A 666 -9.70 -17.05 21.05
N LEU A 667 -9.70 -15.92 21.75
CA LEU A 667 -8.51 -15.04 21.86
C LEU A 667 -7.22 -15.78 22.24
N SER A 668 -7.32 -16.81 23.09
CA SER A 668 -6.19 -17.63 23.53
C SER A 668 -5.82 -18.76 22.56
N TYR A 669 -6.34 -18.77 21.32
CA TYR A 669 -6.10 -19.81 20.30
C TYR A 669 -4.59 -20.09 20.12
N TYR A 670 -3.78 -19.05 19.96
CA TYR A 670 -2.32 -19.17 19.82
C TYR A 670 -1.55 -19.31 21.14
N VAL A 671 -2.21 -19.13 22.29
CA VAL A 671 -1.58 -19.25 23.62
C VAL A 671 -1.78 -20.66 24.20
N MET A 672 -2.93 -21.28 23.97
CA MET A 672 -3.29 -22.61 24.53
C MET A 672 -2.75 -23.80 23.75
N GLN A 673 -2.25 -23.61 22.52
CA GLN A 673 -1.70 -24.69 21.69
C GLN A 673 -0.31 -25.18 22.13
N GLN A 674 0.24 -24.68 23.23
CA GLN A 674 1.48 -25.22 23.77
C GLN A 674 1.23 -26.55 24.49
N PRO A 675 1.91 -27.65 24.11
CA PRO A 675 1.95 -28.81 24.98
C PRO A 675 2.64 -28.36 26.28
N LEU A 676 1.97 -28.58 27.42
CA LEU A 676 2.59 -28.54 28.73
C LEU A 676 3.84 -29.41 28.64
N LEU A 677 5.02 -28.78 28.59
CA LEU A 677 6.30 -29.46 28.74
C LEU A 677 6.29 -30.07 30.14
N SER A 678 5.95 -31.35 30.22
CA SER A 678 6.07 -32.19 31.41
C SER A 678 7.46 -32.80 31.51
#